data_AF-A0A840YQ97-F1
#
_entry.id   AF-A0A840YQ97-F1
#
_cell.length_a   1.000
_cell.length_b   1.000
_cell.length_c   1.000
_cell.angle_alpha   90.00
_cell.angle_beta   90.00
_cell.angle_gamma   90.00
#
_symmetry.space_group_name_H-M   'P 1'
#
loop_
_entity.id
_entity.type
_entity.pdbx_description
1 polymer ?
#
loop_
_entity_poly.entity_id
_entity_poly.type
_entity_poly.pdbx_seq_one_letter_code
_entity_poly.pdbx_strand_id
1 'polypeptide(L)'
;MTLTPTRRHFLAGASALALAGPAAARTVADRITRVEPVAARHVTLKPSPFADAAAANRRYLLSLDPERLLHNFYRSAGLPAPAPIYGGWEAAGIAGHSLGHWLSACSLVIADTGDREIAAKLDHALAEMARIQAAHGDGYLGGTTVERDGKIVDGKIVFEEVRRGDIRTGGFDLNGGWVPVYTWHKVHAGLIDAHGLAGNARAQPILVGLAGYFGGIVEGLADDQVQQILRAEHGGINEAYADTFAITGDPRWLRLAERLRHKAVLDPLTEQQDKLAGLHANTQIPKVIGLARLHELTGDAAHATAARFFHTTVTQHHSYAIGGNSDREHFGQPDQLANALAETTCEACNSYNMLKLTRHLYGWQPDASLFDYYERVQLNHMLAHQRPDTGMFVYFMPMAAGGRRSYSTPEESFWCCVGSGMESHAKHADSIYWQSADTLYVNLYIPSQLDLPDLGWKLALDTRYPMEGQIALTVEKAPRRSSELALRIPAWADGATLDLDGKSLPVVPVQGYARLKRRWKAGEHLTLTLPMQLRTEAIPGDASTLAFLSGPLVLAADLGPADRPFEGVGPALVAAGAPVRAARPIVGAQHHYSIANPLGGETTLKPFFPLYDRRTAVYLKHFTQERWADARDAYVADATARAELARRTIDIFYLGEMQPERDHAFASSKSEAVQLNGRSGRKLLAGQSMRFRLARDPAATILRITYWGADIDRVAKIQADGEPVATERRTGPAAPGFVTVDYPLPAGGTAAEIAFHAEKGETLVYEARTLRP
;
A
#
# COMPACT_ATOMS: atom_id res chain seq x y z
N MET A 1 34.38 2.41 55.59
CA MET A 1 34.81 1.47 54.54
C MET A 1 34.02 1.76 53.28
N THR A 2 34.61 2.50 52.37
CA THR A 2 34.08 2.81 51.03
C THR A 2 34.43 1.65 50.10
N LEU A 3 33.44 0.83 49.77
CA LEU A 3 33.58 -0.27 48.80
C LEU A 3 33.66 0.35 47.39
N THR A 4 34.85 0.29 46.79
CA THR A 4 35.06 0.60 45.37
C THR A 4 34.42 -0.49 44.51
N PRO A 5 33.53 -0.14 43.55
CA PRO A 5 32.87 -1.12 42.70
C PRO A 5 33.89 -1.77 41.76
N THR A 6 34.03 -3.09 41.82
CA THR A 6 34.94 -3.84 40.95
C THR A 6 34.37 -3.95 39.53
N ARG A 7 35.25 -4.10 38.52
CA ARG A 7 34.90 -4.27 37.09
C ARG A 7 33.85 -5.37 36.84
N ARG A 8 33.77 -6.35 37.74
CA ARG A 8 32.78 -7.44 37.72
C ARG A 8 31.37 -6.98 38.10
N HIS A 9 31.24 -6.05 39.05
CA HIS A 9 29.95 -5.42 39.40
C HIS A 9 29.47 -4.45 38.31
N PHE A 10 30.40 -3.76 37.63
CA PHE A 10 30.07 -2.92 36.47
C PHE A 10 29.58 -3.76 35.28
N LEU A 11 30.25 -4.88 34.96
CA LEU A 11 29.81 -5.79 33.90
C LEU A 11 28.50 -6.51 34.25
N ALA A 12 28.31 -6.95 35.51
CA ALA A 12 27.06 -7.54 35.97
C ALA A 12 25.90 -6.53 35.97
N GLY A 13 26.16 -5.28 36.36
CA GLY A 13 25.19 -4.19 36.30
C GLY A 13 24.81 -3.80 34.87
N ALA A 14 25.79 -3.74 33.95
CA ALA A 14 25.55 -3.46 32.53
C ALA A 14 24.76 -4.59 31.84
N SER A 15 25.05 -5.86 32.15
CA SER A 15 24.27 -7.01 31.65
C SER A 15 22.86 -7.08 32.26
N ALA A 16 22.69 -6.71 33.54
CA ALA A 16 21.37 -6.64 34.16
C ALA A 16 20.50 -5.51 33.59
N LEU A 17 21.08 -4.34 33.32
CA LEU A 17 20.41 -3.22 32.63
C LEU A 17 20.08 -3.57 31.16
N ALA A 18 20.98 -4.26 30.45
CA ALA A 18 20.75 -4.71 29.08
C ALA A 18 19.65 -5.78 28.96
N LEU A 19 19.43 -6.61 29.99
CA LEU A 19 18.35 -7.59 30.03
C LEU A 19 17.04 -7.02 30.63
N ALA A 20 17.11 -5.97 31.45
CA ALA A 20 15.94 -5.33 32.05
C ALA A 20 15.13 -4.51 31.04
N GLY A 21 15.79 -3.85 30.08
CA GLY A 21 15.14 -3.07 29.01
C GLY A 21 14.17 -3.89 28.14
N PRO A 22 14.61 -5.00 27.49
CA PRO A 22 13.75 -5.86 26.69
C PRO A 22 12.64 -6.50 27.52
N ALA A 23 12.95 -6.91 28.76
CA ALA A 23 11.97 -7.50 29.66
C ALA A 23 10.87 -6.50 30.04
N ALA A 24 11.21 -5.24 30.35
CA ALA A 24 10.24 -4.19 30.65
C ALA A 24 9.38 -3.84 29.44
N ALA A 25 9.97 -3.66 28.26
CA ALA A 25 9.23 -3.41 27.02
C ALA A 25 8.24 -4.55 26.72
N ARG A 26 8.69 -5.80 26.88
CA ARG A 26 7.85 -6.99 26.76
C ARG A 26 6.69 -6.98 27.75
N THR A 27 6.92 -6.58 29.01
CA THR A 27 5.84 -6.52 30.00
C THR A 27 4.75 -5.48 29.69
N VAL A 28 5.09 -4.39 28.99
CA VAL A 28 4.10 -3.39 28.54
C VAL A 28 3.32 -3.95 27.36
N ALA A 29 4.01 -4.50 26.36
CA ALA A 29 3.39 -5.12 25.20
C ALA A 29 2.43 -6.25 25.60
N ASP A 30 2.83 -7.12 26.53
CA ASP A 30 2.01 -8.23 27.06
C ASP A 30 0.72 -7.75 27.76
N ARG A 31 0.68 -6.50 28.26
CA ARG A 31 -0.52 -5.92 28.90
C ARG A 31 -1.48 -5.30 27.88
N ILE A 32 -0.96 -4.81 26.75
CA ILE A 32 -1.72 -4.10 25.72
C ILE A 32 -2.26 -5.09 24.69
N THR A 33 -1.39 -5.98 24.23
CA THR A 33 -1.72 -7.03 23.27
C THR A 33 -2.52 -8.12 23.98
N ARG A 34 -3.81 -8.24 23.65
CA ARG A 34 -4.74 -9.22 24.21
C ARG A 34 -4.75 -10.53 23.43
N VAL A 35 -4.48 -10.44 22.13
CA VAL A 35 -4.39 -11.59 21.22
C VAL A 35 -3.19 -11.42 20.30
N GLU A 36 -2.60 -12.53 19.90
CA GLU A 36 -1.45 -12.56 18.99
C GLU A 36 -1.76 -13.46 17.79
N PRO A 37 -1.18 -13.18 16.62
CA PRO A 37 -1.31 -14.07 15.49
C PRO A 37 -0.65 -15.41 15.82
N VAL A 38 -1.27 -16.52 15.41
CA VAL A 38 -0.59 -17.81 15.44
C VAL A 38 0.58 -17.74 14.46
N ALA A 39 1.78 -18.12 14.91
CA ALA A 39 2.95 -18.10 14.05
C ALA A 39 2.74 -18.99 12.81
N ALA A 40 3.06 -18.45 11.63
CA ALA A 40 2.70 -19.02 10.33
C ALA A 40 3.24 -20.46 10.13
N ARG A 41 4.41 -20.80 10.69
CA ARG A 41 4.93 -22.19 10.75
C ARG A 41 3.97 -23.26 11.30
N HIS A 42 2.95 -22.86 12.04
CA HIS A 42 1.93 -23.75 12.58
C HIS A 42 0.74 -23.93 11.64
N VAL A 43 0.72 -23.24 10.50
CA VAL A 43 -0.40 -23.16 9.56
C VAL A 43 0.09 -23.58 8.17
N THR A 44 -0.44 -24.66 7.65
CA THR A 44 -0.16 -25.10 6.28
C THR A 44 -1.36 -24.80 5.39
N LEU A 45 -1.17 -23.99 4.35
CA LEU A 45 -2.22 -23.72 3.36
C LEU A 45 -2.56 -24.98 2.57
N LYS A 46 -3.85 -25.24 2.39
CA LYS A 46 -4.38 -26.26 1.47
C LYS A 46 -4.59 -25.67 0.07
N PRO A 47 -4.76 -26.50 -0.98
CA PRO A 47 -5.00 -26.02 -2.34
C PRO A 47 -6.12 -24.98 -2.39
N SER A 48 -5.77 -23.78 -2.84
CA SER A 48 -6.63 -22.59 -2.88
C SER A 48 -5.94 -21.47 -3.68
N PRO A 49 -6.67 -20.43 -4.12
CA PRO A 49 -6.04 -19.27 -4.76
C PRO A 49 -4.95 -18.60 -3.91
N PHE A 50 -5.04 -18.69 -2.59
CA PHE A 50 -4.02 -18.19 -1.67
C PHE A 50 -2.73 -19.01 -1.72
N ALA A 51 -2.84 -20.34 -1.79
CA ALA A 51 -1.70 -21.23 -1.95
C ALA A 51 -1.03 -21.04 -3.32
N ASP A 52 -1.83 -20.85 -4.38
CA ASP A 52 -1.32 -20.56 -5.73
C ASP A 52 -0.54 -19.24 -5.76
N ALA A 53 -1.07 -18.20 -5.12
CA ALA A 53 -0.41 -16.90 -4.99
C ALA A 53 0.90 -16.98 -4.17
N ALA A 54 0.88 -17.71 -3.04
CA ALA A 54 2.09 -17.94 -2.24
C ALA A 54 3.17 -18.68 -3.05
N ALA A 55 2.78 -19.71 -3.82
CA ALA A 55 3.70 -20.44 -4.69
C ALA A 55 4.25 -19.57 -5.83
N ALA A 56 3.42 -18.71 -6.44
CA ALA A 56 3.84 -17.77 -7.47
C ALA A 56 4.86 -16.76 -6.93
N ASN A 57 4.61 -16.22 -5.74
CA ASN A 57 5.53 -15.32 -5.07
C ASN A 57 6.86 -15.98 -4.73
N ARG A 58 6.84 -17.22 -4.20
CA ARG A 58 8.05 -18.01 -3.95
C ARG A 58 8.91 -18.14 -5.22
N ARG A 59 8.29 -18.46 -6.37
CA ARG A 59 9.01 -18.55 -7.65
C ARG A 59 9.66 -17.22 -8.02
N TYR A 60 8.95 -16.11 -7.85
CA TYR A 60 9.48 -14.78 -8.13
C TYR A 60 10.67 -14.43 -7.22
N LEU A 61 10.56 -14.65 -5.91
CA LEU A 61 11.64 -14.39 -4.94
C LEU A 61 12.91 -15.17 -5.27
N LEU A 62 12.78 -16.42 -5.69
CA LEU A 62 13.91 -17.25 -6.10
C LEU A 62 14.53 -16.80 -7.44
N SER A 63 13.73 -16.21 -8.33
CA SER A 63 14.23 -15.70 -9.62
C SER A 63 15.12 -14.47 -9.47
N LEU A 64 14.93 -13.68 -8.41
CA LEU A 64 15.71 -12.47 -8.16
C LEU A 64 17.10 -12.80 -7.62
N ASP A 65 18.14 -12.16 -8.13
CA ASP A 65 19.52 -12.33 -7.70
C ASP A 65 19.90 -11.26 -6.65
N PRO A 66 20.25 -11.63 -5.41
CA PRO A 66 20.63 -10.67 -4.38
C PRO A 66 21.87 -9.87 -4.74
N GLU A 67 22.80 -10.39 -5.55
CA GLU A 67 23.99 -9.63 -5.96
C GLU A 67 23.65 -8.46 -6.87
N ARG A 68 22.61 -8.60 -7.70
CA ARG A 68 22.09 -7.52 -8.55
C ARG A 68 21.38 -6.45 -7.71
N LEU A 69 20.61 -6.85 -6.69
CA LEU A 69 20.01 -5.93 -5.71
C LEU A 69 21.09 -5.21 -4.87
N LEU A 70 22.22 -5.86 -4.61
CA LEU A 70 23.36 -5.31 -3.88
C LEU A 70 24.32 -4.48 -4.76
N HIS A 71 24.07 -4.35 -6.07
CA HIS A 71 24.99 -3.70 -7.02
C HIS A 71 25.50 -2.34 -6.53
N ASN A 72 24.59 -1.42 -6.19
CA ASN A 72 24.98 -0.08 -5.73
C ASN A 72 25.58 -0.09 -4.31
N PHE A 73 25.23 -1.08 -3.48
CA PHE A 73 25.81 -1.23 -2.14
C PHE A 73 27.30 -1.63 -2.22
N TYR A 74 27.67 -2.50 -3.15
CA TYR A 74 29.09 -2.76 -3.42
C TYR A 74 29.82 -1.50 -3.86
N ARG A 75 29.24 -0.78 -4.83
CA ARG A 75 29.86 0.43 -5.38
C ARG A 75 30.01 1.53 -4.34
N SER A 76 29.04 1.72 -3.45
CA SER A 76 29.13 2.70 -2.36
C SER A 76 30.28 2.41 -1.41
N ALA A 77 30.59 1.13 -1.18
CA ALA A 77 31.71 0.69 -0.35
C ALA A 77 33.06 0.63 -1.08
N GLY A 78 33.13 1.08 -2.34
CA GLY A 78 34.35 0.97 -3.17
C GLY A 78 34.71 -0.47 -3.55
N LEU A 79 33.76 -1.39 -3.48
CA LEU A 79 33.93 -2.81 -3.84
C LEU A 79 33.48 -3.05 -5.29
N PRO A 80 34.07 -4.03 -6.00
CA PRO A 80 33.56 -4.43 -7.30
C PRO A 80 32.18 -5.10 -7.15
N ALA A 81 31.21 -4.67 -7.95
CA ALA A 81 29.90 -5.33 -8.03
C ALA A 81 30.01 -6.55 -8.95
N PRO A 82 29.67 -7.77 -8.47
CA PRO A 82 29.85 -9.01 -9.23
C PRO A 82 28.77 -9.22 -10.31
N ALA A 83 27.61 -8.58 -10.16
CA ALA A 83 26.47 -8.70 -11.06
C ALA A 83 25.96 -7.31 -11.53
N PRO A 84 25.32 -7.20 -12.71
CA PRO A 84 24.79 -5.93 -13.20
C PRO A 84 23.57 -5.48 -12.40
N ILE A 85 23.33 -4.18 -12.37
CA ILE A 85 22.15 -3.60 -11.72
C ILE A 85 20.85 -4.09 -12.37
N TYR A 86 19.77 -4.14 -11.60
CA TYR A 86 18.42 -4.31 -12.14
C TYR A 86 17.93 -3.04 -12.85
N GLY A 87 16.92 -3.19 -13.71
CA GLY A 87 16.29 -2.07 -14.40
C GLY A 87 15.28 -1.32 -13.53
N GLY A 88 14.42 -0.54 -14.17
CA GLY A 88 13.37 0.22 -13.48
C GLY A 88 13.91 1.14 -12.39
N TRP A 89 13.23 1.16 -11.24
CA TRP A 89 13.60 2.02 -10.12
C TRP A 89 14.91 1.61 -9.42
N GLU A 90 15.36 0.36 -9.56
CA GLU A 90 16.68 -0.06 -9.05
C GLU A 90 17.83 0.52 -9.89
N ALA A 91 17.58 0.98 -11.12
CA ALA A 91 18.54 1.76 -11.91
C ALA A 91 18.49 3.28 -11.64
N ALA A 92 17.62 3.73 -10.72
CA ALA A 92 17.40 5.14 -10.41
C ALA A 92 17.91 5.52 -9.00
N GLY A 93 17.69 6.78 -8.58
CA GLY A 93 18.20 7.30 -7.30
C GLY A 93 17.66 6.60 -6.04
N ILE A 94 16.51 5.91 -6.14
CA ILE A 94 15.83 5.21 -5.03
C ILE A 94 16.38 3.80 -4.75
N ALA A 95 17.29 3.30 -5.60
CA ALA A 95 17.83 1.95 -5.58
C ALA A 95 18.20 1.43 -4.17
N GLY A 96 17.99 0.13 -3.97
CA GLY A 96 18.16 -0.56 -2.70
C GLY A 96 16.90 -0.69 -1.87
N HIS A 97 15.80 -0.02 -2.24
CA HIS A 97 14.53 -0.22 -1.57
C HIS A 97 13.97 -1.63 -1.83
N SER A 98 14.21 -2.19 -3.03
CA SER A 98 13.76 -3.54 -3.38
C SER A 98 14.52 -4.61 -2.61
N LEU A 99 15.81 -4.38 -2.29
CA LEU A 99 16.57 -5.27 -1.40
C LEU A 99 15.88 -5.40 -0.05
N GLY A 100 15.52 -4.29 0.58
CA GLY A 100 14.84 -4.29 1.87
C GLY A 100 13.54 -5.11 1.85
N HIS A 101 12.69 -4.87 0.85
CA HIS A 101 11.47 -5.63 0.65
C HIS A 101 11.72 -7.12 0.38
N TRP A 102 12.75 -7.45 -0.40
CA TRP A 102 13.11 -8.84 -0.70
C TRP A 102 13.60 -9.57 0.57
N LEU A 103 14.36 -8.91 1.45
CA LEU A 103 14.77 -9.46 2.75
C LEU A 103 13.54 -9.79 3.62
N SER A 104 12.59 -8.85 3.74
CA SER A 104 11.33 -9.04 4.48
C SER A 104 10.51 -10.19 3.90
N ALA A 105 10.30 -10.22 2.58
CA ALA A 105 9.53 -11.25 1.91
C ALA A 105 10.17 -12.65 2.05
N CYS A 106 11.48 -12.76 1.88
CA CYS A 106 12.19 -14.02 2.10
C CYS A 106 12.04 -14.49 3.55
N SER A 107 12.14 -13.56 4.51
CA SER A 107 12.03 -13.87 5.93
C SER A 107 10.63 -14.34 6.32
N LEU A 108 9.59 -13.75 5.74
CA LEU A 108 8.21 -14.20 5.89
C LEU A 108 8.02 -15.63 5.35
N VAL A 109 8.53 -15.95 4.15
CA VAL A 109 8.43 -17.30 3.59
C VAL A 109 9.18 -18.34 4.43
N ILE A 110 10.36 -17.98 4.95
CA ILE A 110 11.14 -18.86 5.83
C ILE A 110 10.37 -19.11 7.14
N ALA A 111 9.79 -18.07 7.73
CA ALA A 111 9.01 -18.18 8.97
C ALA A 111 7.72 -18.99 8.80
N ASP A 112 7.14 -19.00 7.59
CA ASP A 112 5.93 -19.74 7.25
C ASP A 112 6.23 -21.21 6.94
N THR A 113 7.25 -21.48 6.11
CA THR A 113 7.43 -22.81 5.49
C THR A 113 8.73 -23.51 5.85
N GLY A 114 9.71 -22.80 6.45
CA GLY A 114 11.05 -23.31 6.65
C GLY A 114 11.86 -23.48 5.35
N ASP A 115 11.53 -22.71 4.31
CA ASP A 115 12.13 -22.84 2.98
C ASP A 115 13.66 -22.74 2.98
N ARG A 116 14.32 -23.86 2.72
CA ARG A 116 15.80 -23.96 2.79
C ARG A 116 16.51 -23.25 1.65
N GLU A 117 15.88 -23.14 0.48
CA GLU A 117 16.47 -22.53 -0.71
C GLU A 117 16.47 -21.01 -0.57
N ILE A 118 15.32 -20.45 -0.16
CA ILE A 118 15.20 -19.04 0.18
C ILE A 118 16.09 -18.69 1.38
N ALA A 119 16.16 -19.55 2.40
CA ALA A 119 17.05 -19.33 3.55
C ALA A 119 18.53 -19.27 3.14
N ALA A 120 18.99 -20.13 2.23
CA ALA A 120 20.36 -20.10 1.74
C ALA A 120 20.65 -18.80 0.95
N LYS A 121 19.70 -18.36 0.13
CA LYS A 121 19.83 -17.13 -0.65
C LYS A 121 19.83 -15.88 0.22
N LEU A 122 18.97 -15.85 1.26
CA LEU A 122 18.95 -14.81 2.28
C LEU A 122 20.26 -14.77 3.08
N ASP A 123 20.79 -15.93 3.52
CA ASP A 123 22.06 -15.98 4.24
C ASP A 123 23.23 -15.45 3.42
N HIS A 124 23.25 -15.79 2.12
CA HIS A 124 24.25 -15.26 1.20
C HIS A 124 24.16 -13.73 1.06
N ALA A 125 22.95 -13.18 0.86
CA ALA A 125 22.76 -11.73 0.80
C ALA A 125 23.23 -11.03 2.09
N LEU A 126 22.91 -11.59 3.27
CA LEU A 126 23.35 -11.04 4.55
C LEU A 126 24.86 -11.13 4.74
N ALA A 127 25.51 -12.19 4.25
CA ALA A 127 26.97 -12.30 4.28
C ALA A 127 27.64 -11.19 3.45
N GLU A 128 27.11 -10.92 2.25
CA GLU A 128 27.61 -9.84 1.41
C GLU A 128 27.30 -8.45 1.99
N MET A 129 26.10 -8.25 2.56
CA MET A 129 25.77 -7.02 3.29
C MET A 129 26.73 -6.76 4.45
N ALA A 130 27.09 -7.80 5.22
CA ALA A 130 28.09 -7.68 6.30
C ALA A 130 29.47 -7.28 5.75
N ARG A 131 29.90 -7.86 4.62
CA ARG A 131 31.16 -7.51 3.96
C ARG A 131 31.17 -6.05 3.47
N ILE A 132 30.07 -5.61 2.86
CA ILE A 132 29.88 -4.24 2.39
C ILE A 132 29.91 -3.24 3.56
N GLN A 133 29.13 -3.50 4.61
CA GLN A 133 29.09 -2.60 5.77
C GLN A 133 30.44 -2.53 6.48
N ALA A 134 31.16 -3.65 6.57
CA ALA A 134 32.52 -3.67 7.12
C ALA A 134 33.52 -2.84 6.29
N ALA A 135 33.37 -2.83 4.96
CA ALA A 135 34.21 -2.00 4.08
C ALA A 135 33.95 -0.50 4.24
N HIS A 136 32.72 -0.08 4.58
CA HIS A 136 32.42 1.30 5.00
C HIS A 136 33.04 1.65 6.36
N GLY A 137 32.99 0.72 7.33
CA GLY A 137 33.62 0.84 8.64
C GLY A 137 32.89 1.73 9.66
N ASP A 138 31.77 2.35 9.29
CA ASP A 138 31.00 3.30 10.12
C ASP A 138 29.52 2.90 10.30
N GLY A 139 29.13 1.73 9.81
CA GLY A 139 27.76 1.22 9.86
C GLY A 139 26.88 1.62 8.67
N TYR A 140 27.37 2.47 7.75
CA TYR A 140 26.63 2.80 6.54
C TYR A 140 26.38 1.57 5.66
N LEU A 141 25.13 1.43 5.20
CA LEU A 141 24.73 0.38 4.28
C LEU A 141 23.54 0.88 3.45
N GLY A 142 23.85 1.65 2.41
CA GLY A 142 22.87 2.21 1.47
C GLY A 142 23.26 1.92 0.01
N GLY A 143 22.24 1.82 -0.83
CA GLY A 143 22.35 1.64 -2.29
C GLY A 143 21.77 2.80 -3.09
N THR A 144 21.31 3.87 -2.43
CA THR A 144 20.76 5.05 -3.13
C THR A 144 21.87 5.78 -3.88
N THR A 145 21.49 6.48 -4.93
CA THR A 145 22.40 7.31 -5.71
C THR A 145 21.81 8.70 -5.89
N VAL A 146 22.66 9.68 -6.17
CA VAL A 146 22.24 11.06 -6.37
C VAL A 146 23.06 11.73 -7.45
N GLU A 147 22.45 12.61 -8.23
CA GLU A 147 23.18 13.43 -9.20
C GLU A 147 23.86 14.60 -8.49
N ARG A 148 25.14 14.83 -8.84
CA ARG A 148 25.95 15.97 -8.48
C ARG A 148 26.77 16.39 -9.69
N ASP A 149 26.63 17.64 -10.12
CA ASP A 149 27.39 18.24 -11.22
C ASP A 149 27.41 17.37 -12.49
N GLY A 150 26.26 16.82 -12.88
CA GLY A 150 26.10 15.95 -14.05
C GLY A 150 26.66 14.53 -13.90
N LYS A 151 27.00 14.10 -12.67
CA LYS A 151 27.49 12.75 -12.36
C LYS A 151 26.63 12.08 -11.30
N ILE A 152 26.33 10.80 -11.51
CA ILE A 152 25.69 9.96 -10.50
C ILE A 152 26.76 9.52 -9.49
N VAL A 153 26.55 9.86 -8.22
CA VAL A 153 27.44 9.51 -7.10
C VAL A 153 26.66 8.74 -6.03
N ASP A 154 27.41 8.17 -5.08
CA ASP A 154 26.87 7.44 -3.94
C ASP A 154 25.99 8.34 -3.04
N GLY A 155 24.85 7.80 -2.61
CA GLY A 155 23.85 8.48 -1.80
C GLY A 155 24.30 8.80 -0.37
N LYS A 156 25.40 8.21 0.12
CA LYS A 156 25.98 8.56 1.45
C LYS A 156 26.24 10.06 1.59
N ILE A 157 26.55 10.76 0.50
CA ILE A 157 26.76 12.21 0.50
C ILE A 157 25.55 12.96 1.08
N VAL A 158 24.32 12.50 0.82
CA VAL A 158 23.08 13.10 1.34
C VAL A 158 23.04 12.98 2.86
N PHE A 159 23.35 11.81 3.41
CA PHE A 159 23.37 11.58 4.85
C PHE A 159 24.46 12.41 5.54
N GLU A 160 25.63 12.57 4.91
CA GLU A 160 26.72 13.38 5.45
C GLU A 160 26.45 14.89 5.38
N GLU A 161 25.73 15.37 4.37
CA GLU A 161 25.22 16.75 4.33
C GLU A 161 24.22 16.99 5.48
N VAL A 162 23.26 16.09 5.66
CA VAL A 162 22.28 16.15 6.76
C VAL A 162 22.98 16.08 8.13
N ARG A 163 24.02 15.26 8.28
CA ARG A 163 24.85 15.18 9.50
C ARG A 163 25.47 16.53 9.89
N ARG A 164 25.77 17.39 8.90
CA ARG A 164 26.30 18.75 9.11
C ARG A 164 25.22 19.81 9.33
N GLY A 165 23.95 19.42 9.34
CA GLY A 165 22.80 20.32 9.43
C GLY A 165 22.40 20.99 8.11
N ASP A 166 22.99 20.56 6.98
CA ASP A 166 22.56 21.02 5.66
C ASP A 166 21.37 20.18 5.19
N ILE A 167 20.17 20.75 5.34
CA ILE A 167 18.91 20.05 5.10
C ILE A 167 18.07 20.87 4.11
N ARG A 168 17.89 20.32 2.92
CA ARG A 168 17.03 20.83 1.84
C ARG A 168 16.02 19.75 1.53
N THR A 169 14.73 20.03 1.71
CA THR A 169 13.70 19.00 1.65
C THR A 169 12.44 19.51 0.97
N GLY A 170 11.75 18.61 0.26
CA GLY A 170 10.43 18.87 -0.29
C GLY A 170 9.79 17.60 -0.85
N GLY A 171 8.64 17.20 -0.30
CA GLY A 171 7.87 16.04 -0.77
C GLY A 171 8.61 14.72 -0.62
N PHE A 172 9.31 14.30 -1.67
CA PHE A 172 10.09 13.06 -1.73
C PHE A 172 11.59 13.32 -1.95
N ASP A 173 12.03 14.58 -1.89
CA ASP A 173 13.42 15.00 -2.03
C ASP A 173 14.06 15.29 -0.66
N LEU A 174 15.26 14.76 -0.46
CA LEU A 174 16.18 15.17 0.59
C LEU A 174 17.55 15.41 -0.02
N ASN A 175 17.93 16.68 -0.10
CA ASN A 175 19.19 17.16 -0.68
C ASN A 175 19.45 16.61 -2.10
N GLY A 176 18.42 16.55 -2.96
CA GLY A 176 18.52 15.98 -4.30
C GLY A 176 18.36 14.45 -4.36
N GLY A 177 18.42 13.77 -3.21
CA GLY A 177 18.22 12.34 -3.09
C GLY A 177 16.73 11.99 -3.15
N TRP A 178 16.40 10.92 -3.87
CA TRP A 178 15.03 10.42 -3.95
C TRP A 178 14.72 9.52 -2.74
N VAL A 179 13.90 10.03 -1.81
CA VAL A 179 13.44 9.36 -0.57
C VAL A 179 14.50 8.53 0.17
N PRO A 180 15.72 9.04 0.42
CA PRO A 180 16.81 8.24 0.96
C PRO A 180 16.49 7.60 2.33
N VAL A 181 15.67 8.26 3.15
CA VAL A 181 15.23 7.71 4.46
C VAL A 181 14.18 6.61 4.29
N TYR A 182 13.33 6.66 3.26
CA TYR A 182 12.44 5.54 2.92
C TYR A 182 13.23 4.29 2.54
N THR A 183 14.23 4.44 1.68
CA THR A 183 15.08 3.32 1.25
C THR A 183 15.85 2.76 2.43
N TRP A 184 16.40 3.63 3.28
CA TRP A 184 17.01 3.24 4.55
C TRP A 184 16.06 2.42 5.42
N HIS A 185 14.82 2.89 5.59
CA HIS A 185 13.78 2.18 6.33
C HIS A 185 13.53 0.78 5.76
N LYS A 186 13.49 0.59 4.44
CA LYS A 186 13.26 -0.77 3.87
C LYS A 186 14.38 -1.74 4.22
N VAL A 187 15.64 -1.32 4.10
CA VAL A 187 16.77 -2.17 4.50
C VAL A 187 16.75 -2.44 6.01
N HIS A 188 16.41 -1.43 6.81
CA HIS A 188 16.25 -1.55 8.26
C HIS A 188 15.16 -2.58 8.62
N ALA A 189 13.97 -2.47 8.04
CA ALA A 189 12.85 -3.41 8.24
C ALA A 189 13.21 -4.83 7.76
N GLY A 190 13.84 -4.96 6.60
CA GLY A 190 14.30 -6.25 6.08
C GLY A 190 15.30 -6.96 7.00
N LEU A 191 16.19 -6.21 7.65
CA LEU A 191 17.12 -6.76 8.64
C LEU A 191 16.43 -7.13 9.97
N ILE A 192 15.42 -6.37 10.38
CA ILE A 192 14.55 -6.72 11.53
C ILE A 192 13.86 -8.06 11.26
N ASP A 193 13.27 -8.21 10.07
CA ASP A 193 12.56 -9.44 9.69
C ASP A 193 13.52 -10.62 9.52
N ALA A 194 14.68 -10.42 8.92
CA ALA A 194 15.70 -11.46 8.79
C ALA A 194 16.18 -11.96 10.17
N HIS A 195 16.25 -11.08 11.16
CA HIS A 195 16.56 -11.47 12.53
C HIS A 195 15.38 -12.17 13.23
N GLY A 196 14.21 -11.52 13.26
CA GLY A 196 13.08 -11.94 14.08
C GLY A 196 12.24 -13.07 13.47
N LEU A 197 12.06 -13.08 12.16
CA LEU A 197 11.22 -14.04 11.44
C LEU A 197 12.05 -15.20 10.89
N ALA A 198 13.14 -14.91 10.16
CA ALA A 198 14.00 -15.96 9.61
C ALA A 198 14.96 -16.57 10.64
N GLY A 199 15.13 -15.93 11.80
CA GLY A 199 16.07 -16.39 12.83
C GLY A 199 17.54 -16.33 12.40
N ASN A 200 17.89 -15.51 11.39
CA ASN A 200 19.25 -15.43 10.89
C ASN A 200 20.10 -14.52 11.78
N ALA A 201 21.08 -15.12 12.47
CA ALA A 201 21.95 -14.41 13.42
C ALA A 201 22.87 -13.35 12.78
N ARG A 202 23.15 -13.42 11.46
CA ARG A 202 23.95 -12.39 10.77
C ARG A 202 23.25 -11.04 10.70
N ALA A 203 21.91 -11.03 10.73
CA ALA A 203 21.14 -9.81 10.52
C ALA A 203 21.31 -8.80 11.67
N GLN A 204 21.40 -9.25 12.93
CA GLN A 204 21.39 -8.36 14.09
C GLN A 204 22.61 -7.42 14.17
N PRO A 205 23.87 -7.86 13.96
CA PRO A 205 25.00 -6.94 13.91
C PRO A 205 24.88 -5.90 12.79
N ILE A 206 24.40 -6.32 11.61
CA ILE A 206 24.20 -5.43 10.45
C ILE A 206 23.14 -4.38 10.76
N LEU A 207 22.02 -4.83 11.33
CA LEU A 207 20.92 -4.00 11.81
C LEU A 207 21.40 -2.93 12.79
N VAL A 208 22.15 -3.31 13.82
CA VAL A 208 22.63 -2.37 14.84
C VAL A 208 23.63 -1.37 14.26
N GLY A 209 24.50 -1.80 13.34
CA GLY A 209 25.39 -0.89 12.61
C GLY A 209 24.64 0.15 11.78
N LEU A 210 23.64 -0.32 11.02
CA LEU A 210 22.78 0.53 10.20
C LEU A 210 21.96 1.50 11.08
N ALA A 211 21.28 1.02 12.11
CA ALA A 211 20.55 1.88 13.05
C ALA A 211 21.47 2.89 13.74
N GLY A 212 22.70 2.49 14.08
CA GLY A 212 23.70 3.36 14.69
C GLY A 212 24.14 4.51 13.79
N TYR A 213 24.33 4.26 12.49
CA TYR A 213 24.78 5.28 11.54
C TYR A 213 23.78 6.44 11.42
N PHE A 214 22.51 6.13 11.11
CA PHE A 214 21.46 7.16 10.95
C PHE A 214 21.01 7.71 12.32
N GLY A 215 20.94 6.88 13.36
CA GLY A 215 20.63 7.33 14.72
C GLY A 215 21.62 8.37 15.22
N GLY A 216 22.92 8.19 14.94
CA GLY A 216 23.95 9.18 15.28
C GLY A 216 23.82 10.50 14.51
N ILE A 217 23.22 10.51 13.32
CA ILE A 217 22.88 11.75 12.60
C ILE A 217 21.75 12.47 13.34
N VAL A 218 20.66 11.76 13.62
CA VAL A 218 19.48 12.33 14.29
C VAL A 218 19.85 12.87 15.69
N GLU A 219 20.68 12.16 16.44
CA GLU A 219 21.17 12.60 17.76
C GLU A 219 21.97 13.90 17.72
N GLY A 220 22.65 14.20 16.61
CA GLY A 220 23.43 15.43 16.42
C GLY A 220 22.60 16.65 15.99
N LEU A 221 21.32 16.48 15.67
CA LEU A 221 20.45 17.53 15.12
C LEU A 221 19.42 18.01 16.15
N ALA A 222 19.01 19.27 16.04
CA ALA A 222 17.88 19.81 16.80
C ALA A 222 16.54 19.21 16.30
N ASP A 223 15.51 19.24 17.15
CA ASP A 223 14.22 18.61 16.82
C ASP A 223 13.54 19.24 15.60
N ASP A 224 13.67 20.54 15.40
CA ASP A 224 13.16 21.25 14.22
C ASP A 224 13.86 20.80 12.93
N GLN A 225 15.18 20.57 12.98
CA GLN A 225 15.96 19.98 11.89
C GLN A 225 15.52 18.54 11.60
N VAL A 226 15.26 17.73 12.64
CA VAL A 226 14.70 16.39 12.46
C VAL A 226 13.33 16.45 11.79
N GLN A 227 12.44 17.34 12.25
CA GLN A 227 11.14 17.54 11.58
C GLN A 227 11.28 18.02 10.14
N GLN A 228 12.33 18.79 9.82
CA GLN A 228 12.63 19.16 8.45
C GLN A 228 12.97 17.92 7.60
N ILE A 229 13.86 17.03 8.06
CA ILE A 229 14.14 15.75 7.36
C ILE A 229 12.86 14.97 7.09
N LEU A 230 11.96 14.91 8.07
CA LEU A 230 10.71 14.15 8.00
C LEU A 230 9.68 14.75 7.02
N ARG A 231 9.93 15.92 6.42
CA ARG A 231 9.10 16.40 5.30
C ARG A 231 9.29 15.56 4.04
N ALA A 232 10.50 15.04 3.82
CA ALA A 232 10.74 14.02 2.82
C ALA A 232 10.11 12.70 3.27
N GLU A 233 9.58 11.90 2.34
CA GLU A 233 9.11 10.55 2.66
C GLU A 233 10.23 9.72 3.32
N HIS A 234 9.86 9.08 4.44
CA HIS A 234 10.76 8.33 5.31
C HIS A 234 10.18 6.96 5.72
N GLY A 235 9.09 6.53 5.08
CA GLY A 235 8.37 5.31 5.43
C GLY A 235 8.07 5.18 6.93
N GLY A 236 8.17 3.95 7.47
CA GLY A 236 7.98 3.62 8.88
C GLY A 236 9.29 3.66 9.66
N ILE A 237 10.14 4.66 9.45
CA ILE A 237 11.43 4.72 10.16
C ILE A 237 11.25 4.77 11.68
N ASN A 238 10.18 5.39 12.17
CA ASN A 238 9.83 5.36 13.59
C ASN A 238 9.48 3.93 14.08
N GLU A 239 8.75 3.13 13.29
CA GLU A 239 8.50 1.70 13.54
C GLU A 239 9.83 0.93 13.64
N ALA A 240 10.73 1.10 12.67
CA ALA A 240 12.00 0.37 12.63
C ALA A 240 12.90 0.66 13.84
N TYR A 241 12.96 1.90 14.32
CA TYR A 241 13.69 2.22 15.56
C TYR A 241 12.99 1.69 16.82
N ALA A 242 11.66 1.67 16.84
CA ALA A 242 10.90 1.07 17.93
C ALA A 242 11.14 -0.45 18.01
N ASP A 243 11.21 -1.14 16.87
CA ASP A 243 11.56 -2.56 16.82
C ASP A 243 13.03 -2.82 17.15
N THR A 244 13.93 -1.91 16.78
CA THR A 244 15.34 -2.01 17.21
C THR A 244 15.46 -1.91 18.74
N PHE A 245 14.63 -1.09 19.39
CA PHE A 245 14.51 -1.09 20.85
C PHE A 245 13.98 -2.43 21.36
N ALA A 246 12.92 -2.97 20.77
CA ALA A 246 12.35 -4.25 21.19
C ALA A 246 13.37 -5.41 21.09
N ILE A 247 14.21 -5.41 20.05
CA ILE A 247 15.26 -6.42 19.83
C ILE A 247 16.43 -6.28 20.81
N THR A 248 16.92 -5.06 21.01
CA THR A 248 18.19 -4.83 21.73
C THR A 248 18.01 -4.46 23.20
N GLY A 249 16.86 -3.91 23.58
CA GLY A 249 16.61 -3.34 24.90
C GLY A 249 17.26 -2.00 25.17
N ASP A 250 18.03 -1.45 24.22
CA ASP A 250 18.74 -0.19 24.44
C ASP A 250 17.77 1.00 24.30
N PRO A 251 17.49 1.74 25.38
CA PRO A 251 16.53 2.84 25.37
C PRO A 251 16.94 3.99 24.43
N ARG A 252 18.17 4.01 23.91
CA ARG A 252 18.59 4.89 22.82
C ARG A 252 17.65 4.80 21.62
N TRP A 253 17.31 3.59 21.19
CA TRP A 253 16.50 3.40 19.99
C TRP A 253 15.06 3.85 20.20
N LEU A 254 14.51 3.68 21.41
CA LEU A 254 13.17 4.18 21.73
C LEU A 254 13.12 5.72 21.69
N ARG A 255 14.14 6.40 22.23
CA ARG A 255 14.24 7.87 22.12
C ARG A 255 14.33 8.33 20.66
N LEU A 256 15.07 7.62 19.84
CA LEU A 256 15.15 7.90 18.39
C LEU A 256 13.80 7.68 17.70
N ALA A 257 13.10 6.59 18.00
CA ALA A 257 11.77 6.31 17.46
C ALA A 257 10.76 7.44 17.77
N GLU A 258 10.78 7.95 19.01
CA GLU A 258 9.97 9.10 19.43
C GLU A 258 10.33 10.40 18.68
N ARG A 259 11.62 10.69 18.52
CA ARG A 259 12.09 11.89 17.79
C ARG A 259 11.78 11.82 16.30
N LEU A 260 11.69 10.62 15.73
CA LEU A 260 11.38 10.36 14.33
C LEU A 260 9.87 10.39 13.99
N ARG A 261 9.02 10.86 14.92
CA ARG A 261 7.60 11.11 14.64
C ARG A 261 7.43 12.41 13.87
N HIS A 262 6.82 12.35 12.68
CA HIS A 262 6.51 13.54 11.88
C HIS A 262 5.27 14.26 12.45
N LYS A 263 5.51 15.22 13.35
CA LYS A 263 4.49 15.92 14.14
C LYS A 263 3.41 16.59 13.30
N ALA A 264 3.80 17.24 12.20
CA ALA A 264 2.86 17.95 11.33
C ALA A 264 1.74 17.05 10.74
N VAL A 265 1.99 15.73 10.64
CA VAL A 265 0.98 14.74 10.20
C VAL A 265 0.36 14.01 11.38
N LEU A 266 1.17 13.62 12.37
CA LEU A 266 0.76 12.71 13.45
C LEU A 266 0.02 13.41 14.61
N ASP A 267 0.34 14.67 14.89
CA ASP A 267 -0.29 15.41 15.98
C ASP A 267 -1.79 15.69 15.66
N PRO A 268 -2.17 16.13 14.44
CA PRO A 268 -3.59 16.23 14.08
C PRO A 268 -4.38 14.93 14.26
N LEU A 269 -3.79 13.78 13.95
CA LEU A 269 -4.44 12.47 14.15
C LEU A 269 -4.64 12.15 15.64
N THR A 270 -3.69 12.55 16.48
CA THR A 270 -3.80 12.45 17.94
C THR A 270 -4.94 13.34 18.46
N GLU A 271 -5.11 14.51 17.85
CA GLU A 271 -6.23 15.44 18.08
C GLU A 271 -7.53 15.03 17.35
N GLN A 272 -7.55 13.87 16.70
CA GLN A 272 -8.69 13.35 15.92
C GLN A 272 -9.18 14.29 14.81
N GLN A 273 -8.26 14.96 14.13
CA GLN A 273 -8.51 15.81 12.97
C GLN A 273 -8.08 15.11 11.68
N ASP A 274 -9.01 14.96 10.73
CA ASP A 274 -8.69 14.52 9.37
C ASP A 274 -8.10 15.71 8.57
N LYS A 275 -6.78 15.67 8.37
CA LYS A 275 -6.04 16.57 7.47
C LYS A 275 -5.29 15.76 6.40
N LEU A 276 -5.88 14.65 5.96
CA LEU A 276 -5.25 13.73 5.01
C LEU A 276 -5.39 14.17 3.56
N ALA A 277 -6.46 14.89 3.22
CA ALA A 277 -6.74 15.31 1.85
C ALA A 277 -5.53 16.02 1.22
N GLY A 278 -5.12 15.53 0.06
CA GLY A 278 -3.99 16.03 -0.70
C GLY A 278 -2.62 15.47 -0.30
N LEU A 279 -2.51 14.71 0.80
CA LEU A 279 -1.28 14.03 1.18
C LEU A 279 -1.11 12.72 0.40
N HIS A 280 0.13 12.40 0.02
CA HIS A 280 0.49 11.09 -0.53
C HIS A 280 0.18 9.99 0.50
N ALA A 281 -0.71 9.07 0.17
CA ALA A 281 -1.33 8.16 1.12
C ALA A 281 -0.34 7.16 1.71
N ASN A 282 0.43 6.47 0.86
CA ASN A 282 1.40 5.48 1.31
C ASN A 282 2.51 6.07 2.19
N THR A 283 2.79 7.38 2.07
CA THR A 283 3.75 8.05 2.95
C THR A 283 3.23 8.15 4.38
N GLN A 284 1.91 8.25 4.58
CA GLN A 284 1.34 8.51 5.91
C GLN A 284 1.09 7.22 6.71
N ILE A 285 0.62 6.16 6.06
CA ILE A 285 0.20 4.92 6.74
C ILE A 285 1.35 4.29 7.57
N PRO A 286 2.59 4.16 7.06
CA PRO A 286 3.73 3.66 7.83
C PRO A 286 4.08 4.48 9.06
N LYS A 287 3.90 5.81 9.01
CA LYS A 287 4.15 6.68 10.18
C LYS A 287 3.19 6.33 11.31
N VAL A 288 1.93 6.03 10.97
CA VAL A 288 0.87 5.63 11.91
C VAL A 288 1.10 4.20 12.43
N ILE A 289 1.60 3.28 11.60
CA ILE A 289 2.05 1.95 12.08
C ILE A 289 3.13 2.13 13.15
N GLY A 290 4.09 3.04 12.95
CA GLY A 290 5.08 3.36 13.97
C GLY A 290 4.48 3.91 15.27
N LEU A 291 3.37 4.66 15.22
CA LEU A 291 2.63 5.04 16.45
C LEU A 291 2.02 3.81 17.13
N ALA A 292 1.39 2.92 16.36
CA ALA A 292 0.84 1.68 16.90
C ALA A 292 1.92 0.87 17.61
N ARG A 293 3.12 0.77 17.01
CA ARG A 293 4.25 0.09 17.61
C ARG A 293 4.77 0.79 18.88
N LEU A 294 4.85 2.12 18.89
CA LEU A 294 5.22 2.89 20.07
C LEU A 294 4.20 2.71 21.20
N HIS A 295 2.90 2.65 20.90
CA HIS A 295 1.87 2.36 21.91
C HIS A 295 2.15 1.03 22.62
N GLU A 296 2.45 -0.03 21.86
CA GLU A 296 2.72 -1.36 22.42
C GLU A 296 3.95 -1.38 23.34
N LEU A 297 4.96 -0.57 23.06
CA LEU A 297 6.21 -0.55 23.84
C LEU A 297 6.19 0.43 25.02
N THR A 298 5.37 1.48 24.95
CA THR A 298 5.36 2.58 25.93
C THR A 298 4.09 2.65 26.77
N GLY A 299 2.97 2.14 26.25
CA GLY A 299 1.65 2.31 26.84
C GLY A 299 1.00 3.69 26.63
N ASP A 300 1.60 4.58 25.82
CA ASP A 300 1.02 5.91 25.58
C ASP A 300 -0.29 5.79 24.78
N ALA A 301 -1.40 6.18 25.41
CA ALA A 301 -2.74 6.11 24.83
C ALA A 301 -2.96 7.12 23.69
N ALA A 302 -2.15 8.18 23.59
CA ALA A 302 -2.20 9.15 22.50
C ALA A 302 -1.88 8.47 21.15
N HIS A 303 -0.89 7.59 21.15
CA HIS A 303 -0.50 6.81 19.97
C HIS A 303 -1.61 5.84 19.52
N ALA A 304 -2.25 5.15 20.46
CA ALA A 304 -3.41 4.30 20.15
C ALA A 304 -4.58 5.10 19.60
N THR A 305 -4.82 6.30 20.15
CA THR A 305 -5.87 7.20 19.68
C THR A 305 -5.67 7.59 18.23
N ALA A 306 -4.47 8.04 17.87
CA ALA A 306 -4.13 8.40 16.50
C ALA A 306 -4.26 7.21 15.53
N ALA A 307 -3.76 6.04 15.92
CA ALA A 307 -3.82 4.83 15.09
C ALA A 307 -5.26 4.37 14.82
N ARG A 308 -6.12 4.37 15.84
CA ARG A 308 -7.55 4.02 15.70
C ARG A 308 -8.30 5.05 14.87
N PHE A 309 -8.09 6.35 15.15
CA PHE A 309 -8.71 7.42 14.39
C PHE A 309 -8.34 7.34 12.91
N PHE A 310 -7.05 7.23 12.58
CA PHE A 310 -6.59 7.11 11.21
C PHE A 310 -7.20 5.90 10.50
N HIS A 311 -7.20 4.72 11.14
CA HIS A 311 -7.79 3.52 10.53
C HIS A 311 -9.29 3.69 10.23
N THR A 312 -10.06 4.16 11.21
CA THR A 312 -11.50 4.40 11.01
C THR A 312 -11.75 5.43 9.91
N THR A 313 -11.05 6.57 9.95
CA THR A 313 -11.18 7.64 8.96
C THR A 313 -10.86 7.15 7.55
N VAL A 314 -9.75 6.45 7.36
CA VAL A 314 -9.34 5.96 6.03
C VAL A 314 -10.30 4.88 5.51
N THR A 315 -10.70 3.93 6.35
CA THR A 315 -11.57 2.83 5.91
C THR A 315 -13.00 3.28 5.62
N GLN A 316 -13.51 4.30 6.31
CA GLN A 316 -14.89 4.77 6.15
C GLN A 316 -15.04 5.89 5.11
N HIS A 317 -14.06 6.79 5.00
CA HIS A 317 -14.21 8.03 4.23
C HIS A 317 -13.25 8.16 3.04
N HIS A 318 -12.23 7.31 2.94
CA HIS A 318 -11.20 7.39 1.89
C HIS A 318 -10.99 6.08 1.13
N SER A 319 -11.77 5.03 1.42
CA SER A 319 -11.60 3.71 0.80
C SER A 319 -12.73 3.35 -0.17
N TYR A 320 -12.36 2.71 -1.28
CA TYR A 320 -13.28 2.14 -2.27
C TYR A 320 -13.76 0.75 -1.83
N ALA A 321 -14.70 0.17 -2.58
CA ALA A 321 -15.37 -1.09 -2.24
C ALA A 321 -14.40 -2.27 -2.15
N ILE A 322 -13.25 -2.24 -2.83
CA ILE A 322 -12.22 -3.28 -2.68
C ILE A 322 -11.37 -3.12 -1.40
N GLY A 323 -11.58 -2.05 -0.63
CA GLY A 323 -10.86 -1.70 0.58
C GLY A 323 -9.55 -0.91 0.36
N GLY A 324 -9.16 -0.71 -0.91
CA GLY A 324 -8.07 0.19 -1.32
C GLY A 324 -8.47 1.67 -1.23
N ASN A 325 -7.47 2.55 -1.23
CA ASN A 325 -7.66 4.00 -1.13
C ASN A 325 -6.72 4.75 -2.06
N SER A 326 -6.88 6.07 -2.13
CA SER A 326 -6.17 7.02 -2.99
C SER A 326 -6.50 6.95 -4.48
N ASP A 327 -6.29 8.09 -5.15
CA ASP A 327 -6.17 8.22 -6.59
C ASP A 327 -4.85 8.94 -6.89
N ARG A 328 -4.09 8.41 -7.86
CA ARG A 328 -2.73 8.88 -8.17
C ARG A 328 -1.89 8.96 -6.90
N GLU A 329 -2.02 7.95 -6.03
CA GLU A 329 -1.30 7.80 -4.75
C GLU A 329 -1.69 8.80 -3.64
N HIS A 330 -2.58 9.77 -3.90
CA HIS A 330 -2.93 10.81 -2.92
C HIS A 330 -4.34 10.60 -2.35
N PHE A 331 -4.51 10.96 -1.07
CA PHE A 331 -5.85 11.03 -0.48
C PHE A 331 -6.65 12.17 -1.14
N GLY A 332 -7.89 11.88 -1.52
CA GLY A 332 -8.84 12.88 -1.98
C GLY A 332 -9.51 13.60 -0.81
N GLN A 333 -10.55 14.40 -1.12
CA GLN A 333 -11.47 14.85 -0.08
C GLN A 333 -12.27 13.64 0.44
N PRO A 334 -12.50 13.55 1.76
CA PRO A 334 -13.34 12.49 2.32
C PRO A 334 -14.73 12.53 1.70
N ASP A 335 -15.33 11.36 1.48
CA ASP A 335 -16.68 11.21 0.93
C ASP A 335 -16.88 11.87 -0.46
N GLN A 336 -15.81 12.01 -1.26
CA GLN A 336 -15.89 12.51 -2.65
C GLN A 336 -15.26 11.55 -3.67
N LEU A 337 -15.12 10.26 -3.33
CA LEU A 337 -14.42 9.27 -4.15
C LEU A 337 -15.07 9.03 -5.52
N ALA A 338 -16.38 9.30 -5.66
CA ALA A 338 -17.09 9.20 -6.95
C ALA A 338 -16.49 10.10 -8.03
N ASN A 339 -15.91 11.24 -7.63
CA ASN A 339 -15.26 12.19 -8.53
C ASN A 339 -13.86 11.74 -8.97
N ALA A 340 -13.31 10.69 -8.33
CA ALA A 340 -11.95 10.19 -8.50
C ALA A 340 -11.93 8.73 -8.98
N LEU A 341 -12.98 8.24 -9.64
CA LEU A 341 -12.98 6.93 -10.28
C LEU A 341 -12.09 6.95 -11.53
N ALA A 342 -10.84 6.53 -11.39
CA ALA A 342 -9.80 6.62 -12.41
C ALA A 342 -9.08 5.28 -12.65
N GLU A 343 -8.17 5.26 -13.65
CA GLU A 343 -7.26 4.12 -13.88
C GLU A 343 -6.12 4.05 -12.84
N THR A 344 -5.93 5.13 -12.09
CA THR A 344 -4.84 5.35 -11.12
C THR A 344 -5.30 5.24 -9.66
N THR A 345 -6.46 4.64 -9.41
CA THR A 345 -7.00 4.45 -8.06
C THR A 345 -6.36 3.26 -7.37
N CYS A 346 -6.43 3.24 -6.03
CA CYS A 346 -6.10 2.08 -5.21
C CYS A 346 -4.68 1.57 -5.45
N GLU A 347 -3.66 2.32 -5.01
CA GLU A 347 -2.30 1.81 -4.92
C GLU A 347 -2.23 0.62 -3.94
N ALA A 348 -1.58 -0.48 -4.35
CA ALA A 348 -1.51 -1.70 -3.56
C ALA A 348 -0.73 -1.54 -2.23
N CYS A 349 0.31 -0.70 -2.20
CA CYS A 349 1.09 -0.45 -0.97
C CYS A 349 0.22 0.08 0.16
N ASN A 350 -0.78 0.90 -0.16
CA ASN A 350 -1.67 1.49 0.83
C ASN A 350 -2.46 0.40 1.53
N SER A 351 -2.99 -0.55 0.76
CA SER A 351 -3.70 -1.70 1.30
C SER A 351 -2.78 -2.62 2.10
N TYR A 352 -1.57 -2.90 1.62
CA TYR A 352 -0.57 -3.66 2.38
C TYR A 352 -0.30 -3.04 3.77
N ASN A 353 -0.06 -1.73 3.82
CA ASN A 353 0.21 -1.03 5.08
C ASN A 353 -1.06 -0.89 5.94
N MET A 354 -2.23 -0.70 5.36
CA MET A 354 -3.48 -0.71 6.12
C MET A 354 -3.71 -2.08 6.78
N LEU A 355 -3.42 -3.19 6.10
CA LEU A 355 -3.48 -4.53 6.70
C LEU A 355 -2.50 -4.66 7.87
N LYS A 356 -1.26 -4.13 7.78
CA LYS A 356 -0.33 -4.09 8.92
C LYS A 356 -0.93 -3.34 10.11
N LEU A 357 -1.48 -2.14 9.88
CA LEU A 357 -2.12 -1.33 10.91
C LEU A 357 -3.30 -2.07 11.56
N THR A 358 -4.18 -2.67 10.75
CA THR A 358 -5.34 -3.44 11.22
C THR A 358 -4.94 -4.56 12.19
N ARG A 359 -3.79 -5.22 11.96
CA ARG A 359 -3.28 -6.27 12.87
C ARG A 359 -2.91 -5.73 14.25
N HIS A 360 -2.24 -4.59 14.33
CA HIS A 360 -1.94 -3.95 15.61
C HIS A 360 -3.23 -3.66 16.38
N LEU A 361 -4.19 -3.00 15.71
CA LEU A 361 -5.48 -2.67 16.32
C LEU A 361 -6.23 -3.91 16.82
N TYR A 362 -6.20 -4.99 16.04
CA TYR A 362 -6.84 -6.25 16.40
C TYR A 362 -6.14 -6.94 17.58
N GLY A 363 -4.81 -6.89 17.63
CA GLY A 363 -4.02 -7.38 18.75
C GLY A 363 -4.44 -6.73 20.08
N TRP A 364 -4.76 -5.43 20.06
CA TRP A 364 -5.21 -4.70 21.25
C TRP A 364 -6.67 -4.98 21.61
N GLN A 365 -7.52 -5.20 20.60
CA GLN A 365 -8.94 -5.41 20.75
C GLN A 365 -9.45 -6.36 19.66
N PRO A 366 -9.71 -7.64 19.97
CA PRO A 366 -10.15 -8.64 18.99
C PRO A 366 -11.62 -8.42 18.58
N ASP A 367 -11.87 -7.36 17.83
CA ASP A 367 -13.16 -7.02 17.23
C ASP A 367 -13.22 -7.53 15.79
N ALA A 368 -14.25 -8.32 15.47
CA ALA A 368 -14.42 -8.92 14.15
C ALA A 368 -14.47 -7.90 13.01
N SER A 369 -14.94 -6.67 13.25
CA SER A 369 -15.05 -5.63 12.21
C SER A 369 -13.71 -5.24 11.60
N LEU A 370 -12.62 -5.34 12.36
CA LEU A 370 -11.26 -5.15 11.84
C LEU A 370 -10.91 -6.24 10.83
N PHE A 371 -11.36 -7.47 11.07
CA PHE A 371 -11.17 -8.59 10.15
C PHE A 371 -12.19 -8.64 9.01
N ASP A 372 -13.31 -7.93 9.11
CA ASP A 372 -14.18 -7.67 7.95
C ASP A 372 -13.46 -6.76 6.93
N TYR A 373 -12.75 -5.73 7.41
CA TYR A 373 -11.88 -4.92 6.55
C TYR A 373 -10.69 -5.74 6.03
N TYR A 374 -10.02 -6.51 6.89
CA TYR A 374 -8.88 -7.35 6.50
C TYR A 374 -9.27 -8.33 5.39
N GLU A 375 -10.38 -9.07 5.57
CA GLU A 375 -10.92 -10.00 4.57
C GLU A 375 -11.26 -9.28 3.26
N ARG A 376 -11.91 -8.11 3.34
CA ARG A 376 -12.25 -7.32 2.15
C ARG A 376 -11.03 -7.01 1.30
N VAL A 377 -9.99 -6.46 1.92
CA VAL A 377 -8.75 -6.06 1.23
C VAL A 377 -7.98 -7.29 0.76
N GLN A 378 -7.87 -8.34 1.59
CA GLN A 378 -7.15 -9.56 1.25
C GLN A 378 -7.74 -10.20 -0.02
N LEU A 379 -9.07 -10.33 -0.07
CA LEU A 379 -9.76 -10.97 -1.18
C LEU A 379 -9.83 -10.08 -2.42
N ASN A 380 -10.22 -8.82 -2.26
CA ASN A 380 -10.63 -8.00 -3.40
C ASN A 380 -9.53 -7.09 -3.93
N HIS A 381 -8.46 -6.89 -3.15
CA HIS A 381 -7.31 -6.10 -3.59
C HIS A 381 -6.03 -6.93 -3.63
N MET A 382 -5.66 -7.64 -2.56
CA MET A 382 -4.39 -8.38 -2.51
C MET A 382 -4.38 -9.63 -3.38
N LEU A 383 -5.44 -10.44 -3.43
CA LEU A 383 -5.48 -11.53 -4.42
C LEU A 383 -5.56 -11.01 -5.87
N ALA A 384 -6.17 -9.84 -6.08
CA ALA A 384 -6.24 -9.21 -7.40
C ALA A 384 -4.91 -8.59 -7.85
N HIS A 385 -4.03 -8.28 -6.88
CA HIS A 385 -2.74 -7.59 -7.04
C HIS A 385 -1.71 -8.42 -7.78
N GLN A 386 -1.67 -9.74 -7.57
CA GLN A 386 -0.73 -10.62 -8.24
C GLN A 386 -1.40 -11.44 -9.31
N ARG A 387 -0.70 -11.63 -10.43
CA ARG A 387 -1.06 -12.58 -11.47
C ARG A 387 -0.47 -13.95 -11.11
N PRO A 388 -1.26 -14.98 -10.73
CA PRO A 388 -0.70 -16.21 -10.14
C PRO A 388 0.12 -17.09 -11.10
N ASP A 389 -0.10 -16.97 -12.41
CA ASP A 389 0.66 -17.70 -13.44
C ASP A 389 2.11 -17.19 -13.55
N THR A 390 2.29 -15.88 -13.56
CA THR A 390 3.58 -15.20 -13.77
C THR A 390 4.25 -14.70 -12.48
N GLY A 391 3.48 -14.50 -11.41
CA GLY A 391 3.94 -13.90 -10.15
C GLY A 391 4.05 -12.37 -10.17
N MET A 392 3.70 -11.71 -11.28
CA MET A 392 3.82 -10.25 -11.44
C MET A 392 2.73 -9.46 -10.71
N PHE A 393 3.04 -8.23 -10.33
CA PHE A 393 2.25 -7.39 -9.44
C PHE A 393 1.62 -6.19 -10.14
N VAL A 394 0.52 -5.68 -9.60
CA VAL A 394 -0.20 -4.52 -10.13
C VAL A 394 0.12 -3.28 -9.29
N TYR A 395 0.36 -2.12 -9.90
CA TYR A 395 0.55 -0.89 -9.12
C TYR A 395 -0.78 -0.32 -8.62
N PHE A 396 -1.61 0.14 -9.57
CA PHE A 396 -2.94 0.69 -9.32
C PHE A 396 -4.01 -0.33 -9.67
N MET A 397 -5.05 -0.40 -8.85
CA MET A 397 -6.24 -1.20 -9.11
C MET A 397 -7.38 -0.29 -9.62
N PRO A 398 -7.61 -0.23 -10.95
CA PRO A 398 -8.54 0.74 -11.55
C PRO A 398 -9.98 0.57 -11.09
N MET A 399 -10.59 1.64 -10.58
CA MET A 399 -12.02 1.71 -10.26
C MET A 399 -12.84 2.37 -11.37
N ALA A 400 -12.18 3.00 -12.36
CA ALA A 400 -12.83 3.49 -13.58
C ALA A 400 -13.46 2.35 -14.39
N ALA A 401 -14.65 2.62 -14.94
CA ALA A 401 -15.29 1.70 -15.88
C ALA A 401 -14.44 1.54 -17.14
N GLY A 402 -14.11 0.29 -17.48
CA GLY A 402 -13.26 -0.04 -18.62
C GLY A 402 -11.76 -0.05 -18.30
N GLY A 403 -11.37 0.25 -17.05
CA GLY A 403 -9.98 0.19 -16.61
C GLY A 403 -9.41 -1.23 -16.70
N ARG A 404 -8.08 -1.33 -16.90
CA ARG A 404 -7.34 -2.61 -16.94
C ARG A 404 -6.20 -2.60 -15.93
N ARG A 405 -5.91 -3.77 -15.37
CA ARG A 405 -4.70 -3.97 -14.55
C ARG A 405 -3.45 -3.92 -15.45
N SER A 406 -2.41 -3.27 -14.97
CA SER A 406 -1.07 -3.28 -15.58
C SER A 406 -0.11 -4.00 -14.65
N TYR A 407 0.52 -5.06 -15.14
CA TYR A 407 1.41 -5.89 -14.35
C TYR A 407 2.87 -5.45 -14.51
N SER A 408 3.65 -5.64 -13.45
CA SER A 408 5.10 -5.49 -13.45
C SER A 408 5.75 -6.44 -14.44
N THR A 409 6.99 -6.12 -14.81
CA THR A 409 7.89 -7.06 -15.48
C THR A 409 8.84 -7.68 -14.46
N PRO A 410 9.46 -8.84 -14.77
CA PRO A 410 10.29 -9.53 -13.80
C PRO A 410 11.51 -8.72 -13.30
N GLU A 411 12.14 -7.94 -14.19
CA GLU A 411 13.44 -7.29 -13.93
C GLU A 411 13.49 -5.78 -14.22
N GLU A 412 12.44 -5.15 -14.75
CA GLU A 412 12.47 -3.75 -15.22
C GLU A 412 11.50 -2.82 -14.48
N SER A 413 10.72 -3.33 -13.52
CA SER A 413 9.72 -2.52 -12.81
C SER A 413 10.22 -2.01 -11.46
N PHE A 414 10.48 -2.92 -10.52
CA PHE A 414 10.94 -2.61 -9.15
C PHE A 414 10.26 -1.40 -8.48
N TRP A 415 8.97 -1.20 -8.72
CA TRP A 415 8.20 -0.16 -8.07
C TRP A 415 7.97 -0.47 -6.58
N CYS A 416 7.52 0.50 -5.79
CA CYS A 416 7.11 0.26 -4.40
C CYS A 416 6.08 -0.89 -4.27
N CYS A 417 5.13 -1.02 -5.21
CA CYS A 417 4.13 -2.09 -5.25
C CYS A 417 4.70 -3.47 -5.61
N VAL A 418 5.88 -3.53 -6.26
CA VAL A 418 6.61 -4.80 -6.42
C VAL A 418 7.19 -5.21 -5.07
N GLY A 419 7.79 -4.26 -4.35
CA GLY A 419 8.29 -4.47 -2.98
C GLY A 419 7.23 -4.98 -2.01
N SER A 420 6.14 -4.23 -1.84
CA SER A 420 5.03 -4.66 -0.98
C SER A 420 4.31 -5.90 -1.53
N GLY A 421 4.30 -6.12 -2.85
CA GLY A 421 3.80 -7.35 -3.46
C GLY A 421 4.55 -8.60 -3.00
N MET A 422 5.88 -8.55 -3.02
CA MET A 422 6.72 -9.64 -2.50
C MET A 422 6.37 -9.99 -1.04
N GLU A 423 6.11 -9.00 -0.19
CA GLU A 423 5.74 -9.22 1.21
C GLU A 423 4.29 -9.69 1.38
N SER A 424 3.35 -9.12 0.61
CA SER A 424 1.91 -9.40 0.72
C SER A 424 1.59 -10.85 0.41
N HIS A 425 2.25 -11.40 -0.61
CA HIS A 425 2.02 -12.76 -1.06
C HIS A 425 2.87 -13.81 -0.32
N ALA A 426 3.78 -13.38 0.57
CA ALA A 426 4.55 -14.25 1.46
C ALA A 426 3.80 -14.61 2.76
N LYS A 427 2.62 -14.02 3.01
CA LYS A 427 1.99 -14.03 4.34
C LYS A 427 0.50 -14.39 4.37
N HIS A 428 -0.02 -15.07 3.36
CA HIS A 428 -1.45 -15.44 3.32
C HIS A 428 -1.92 -16.30 4.52
N ALA A 429 -1.02 -17.01 5.20
CA ALA A 429 -1.33 -17.86 6.35
C ALA A 429 -1.36 -17.12 7.71
N ASP A 430 -0.66 -15.98 7.83
CA ASP A 430 -0.21 -15.41 9.11
C ASP A 430 -1.28 -14.64 9.90
N SER A 431 -2.50 -14.57 9.35
CA SER A 431 -3.66 -13.87 9.90
C SER A 431 -4.91 -14.75 9.93
N ILE A 432 -4.80 -16.03 9.56
CA ILE A 432 -5.93 -16.98 9.59
C ILE A 432 -6.38 -17.21 11.03
N TYR A 433 -5.42 -17.54 11.90
CA TYR A 433 -5.64 -17.89 13.29
C TYR A 433 -4.96 -16.90 14.22
N TRP A 434 -5.64 -16.55 15.31
CA TRP A 434 -5.12 -15.72 16.39
C TRP A 434 -5.37 -16.42 17.72
N GLN A 435 -4.58 -16.11 18.74
CA GLN A 435 -4.65 -16.81 20.02
C GLN A 435 -4.53 -15.86 21.21
N SER A 436 -5.18 -16.24 22.30
CA SER A 436 -4.92 -15.77 23.66
C SER A 436 -4.52 -16.97 24.53
N ALA A 437 -4.39 -16.76 25.85
CA ALA A 437 -4.07 -17.83 26.78
C ALA A 437 -5.10 -18.97 26.83
N ASP A 438 -6.37 -18.76 26.47
CA ASP A 438 -7.43 -19.78 26.51
C ASP A 438 -8.39 -19.81 25.30
N THR A 439 -8.25 -18.88 24.36
CA THR A 439 -9.08 -18.78 23.15
C THR A 439 -8.23 -18.89 21.89
N LEU A 440 -8.70 -19.71 20.94
CA LEU A 440 -8.22 -19.71 19.55
C LEU A 440 -9.30 -19.07 18.66
N TYR A 441 -8.92 -17.99 17.99
CA TYR A 441 -9.74 -17.24 17.06
C TYR A 441 -9.50 -17.74 15.64
N VAL A 442 -10.58 -17.98 14.89
CA VAL A 442 -10.54 -18.27 13.45
C VAL A 442 -11.11 -17.07 12.73
N ASN A 443 -10.23 -16.27 12.13
CA ASN A 443 -10.57 -14.99 11.54
C ASN A 443 -10.79 -15.07 10.04
N LEU A 444 -9.88 -15.72 9.31
CA LEU A 444 -10.01 -15.89 7.86
C LEU A 444 -10.38 -17.33 7.53
N TYR A 445 -11.28 -17.50 6.58
CA TYR A 445 -11.74 -18.82 6.15
C TYR A 445 -10.94 -19.31 4.94
N ILE A 446 -9.63 -19.45 5.11
CA ILE A 446 -8.70 -19.94 4.10
C ILE A 446 -8.43 -21.43 4.35
N PRO A 447 -8.64 -22.32 3.37
CA PRO A 447 -8.38 -23.75 3.52
C PRO A 447 -6.97 -24.01 4.05
N SER A 448 -6.87 -24.66 5.21
CA SER A 448 -5.59 -24.82 5.91
C SER A 448 -5.62 -25.97 6.92
N GLN A 449 -4.43 -26.36 7.37
CA GLN A 449 -4.22 -27.22 8.53
C GLN A 449 -3.45 -26.43 9.59
N LEU A 450 -3.94 -26.46 10.82
CA LEU A 450 -3.29 -25.87 11.99
C LEU A 450 -2.70 -26.99 12.85
N ASP A 451 -1.42 -26.88 13.20
CA ASP A 451 -0.77 -27.70 14.23
C ASP A 451 -0.12 -26.79 15.29
N LEU A 452 -0.84 -26.58 16.39
CA LEU A 452 -0.50 -25.65 17.46
C LEU A 452 -0.30 -26.41 18.78
N PRO A 453 0.88 -27.03 18.97
CA PRO A 453 1.13 -27.93 20.09
C PRO A 453 1.06 -27.24 21.44
N ASP A 454 1.44 -25.97 21.53
CA ASP A 454 1.48 -25.20 22.78
C ASP A 454 0.09 -25.03 23.41
N LEU A 455 -0.95 -24.90 22.60
CA LEU A 455 -2.34 -24.90 23.05
C LEU A 455 -3.02 -26.26 22.95
N GLY A 456 -2.35 -27.26 22.36
CA GLY A 456 -2.86 -28.62 22.19
C GLY A 456 -3.88 -28.77 21.07
N TRP A 457 -3.91 -27.83 20.12
CA TRP A 457 -4.82 -27.85 18.97
C TRP A 457 -4.16 -28.48 17.75
N LYS A 458 -4.89 -29.34 17.06
CA LYS A 458 -4.66 -29.64 15.65
C LYS A 458 -6.00 -29.58 14.93
N LEU A 459 -6.13 -28.70 13.95
CA LEU A 459 -7.39 -28.43 13.24
C LEU A 459 -7.20 -28.56 11.74
N ALA A 460 -8.20 -29.15 11.07
CA ALA A 460 -8.31 -29.10 9.62
C ALA A 460 -9.47 -28.17 9.25
N LEU A 461 -9.17 -27.12 8.49
CA LEU A 461 -10.15 -26.20 7.92
C LEU A 461 -10.35 -26.55 6.44
N ASP A 462 -11.52 -27.08 6.12
CA ASP A 462 -11.92 -27.51 4.79
C ASP A 462 -13.09 -26.66 4.32
N THR A 463 -12.89 -25.93 3.23
CA THR A 463 -13.92 -25.04 2.69
C THR A 463 -13.64 -24.73 1.23
N ARG A 464 -14.70 -24.37 0.49
CA ARG A 464 -14.58 -23.74 -0.83
C ARG A 464 -14.75 -22.21 -0.75
N TYR A 465 -14.70 -21.64 0.45
CA TYR A 465 -14.69 -20.19 0.67
C TYR A 465 -13.55 -19.52 -0.12
N PRO A 466 -13.77 -18.33 -0.71
CA PRO A 466 -14.97 -17.49 -0.65
C PRO A 466 -16.07 -17.86 -1.66
N MET A 467 -15.88 -18.91 -2.47
CA MET A 467 -16.90 -19.33 -3.43
C MET A 467 -18.08 -20.02 -2.77
N GLU A 468 -17.96 -20.55 -1.56
CA GLU A 468 -19.08 -21.11 -0.80
C GLU A 468 -19.04 -20.67 0.66
N GLY A 469 -20.22 -20.57 1.26
CA GLY A 469 -20.38 -20.14 2.64
C GLY A 469 -20.19 -21.23 3.69
N GLN A 470 -19.96 -22.49 3.30
CA GLN A 470 -19.78 -23.58 4.25
C GLN A 470 -18.31 -23.70 4.68
N ILE A 471 -18.09 -23.56 5.99
CA ILE A 471 -16.79 -23.66 6.65
C ILE A 471 -16.81 -24.93 7.51
N ALA A 472 -16.06 -25.96 7.13
CA ALA A 472 -15.93 -27.18 7.92
C ALA A 472 -14.61 -27.18 8.68
N LEU A 473 -14.69 -27.25 10.02
CA LEU A 473 -13.54 -27.31 10.91
C LEU A 473 -13.56 -28.64 11.67
N THR A 474 -12.54 -29.47 11.45
CA THR A 474 -12.38 -30.75 12.13
C THR A 474 -11.33 -30.63 13.23
N VAL A 475 -11.67 -31.06 14.44
CA VAL A 475 -10.72 -31.15 15.56
C VAL A 475 -9.93 -32.45 15.45
N GLU A 476 -8.75 -32.41 14.84
CA GLU A 476 -7.87 -33.59 14.74
C GLU A 476 -7.20 -33.92 16.07
N LYS A 477 -6.88 -32.89 16.87
CA LYS A 477 -6.35 -33.00 18.23
C LYS A 477 -6.92 -31.88 19.08
N ALA A 478 -7.40 -32.25 20.26
CA ALA A 478 -8.04 -31.34 21.20
C ALA A 478 -7.14 -31.03 22.41
N PRO A 479 -7.21 -29.81 22.97
CA PRO A 479 -6.61 -29.48 24.24
C PRO A 479 -7.15 -30.35 25.37
N ARG A 480 -6.32 -30.63 26.39
CA ARG A 480 -6.75 -31.42 27.57
C ARG A 480 -7.73 -30.65 28.48
N ARG A 481 -7.58 -29.33 28.55
CA ARG A 481 -8.40 -28.43 29.36
C ARG A 481 -9.61 -27.93 28.56
N SER A 482 -10.56 -27.34 29.26
CA SER A 482 -11.61 -26.57 28.59
C SER A 482 -10.95 -25.39 27.86
N SER A 483 -11.24 -25.25 26.57
CA SER A 483 -10.68 -24.23 25.69
C SER A 483 -11.77 -23.63 24.84
N GLU A 484 -11.57 -22.39 24.40
CA GLU A 484 -12.54 -21.68 23.58
C GLU A 484 -12.11 -21.62 22.12
N LEU A 485 -13.03 -21.96 21.22
CA LEU A 485 -12.94 -21.61 19.80
C LEU A 485 -13.85 -20.40 19.54
N ALA A 486 -13.30 -19.35 18.93
CA ALA A 486 -14.03 -18.16 18.51
C ALA A 486 -14.03 -18.08 16.98
N LEU A 487 -15.16 -18.37 16.35
CA LEU A 487 -15.32 -18.26 14.90
C LEU A 487 -15.86 -16.89 14.53
N ARG A 488 -15.21 -16.16 13.62
CA ARG A 488 -15.71 -14.86 13.17
C ARG A 488 -17.04 -15.01 12.44
N ILE A 489 -18.05 -14.24 12.84
CA ILE A 489 -19.29 -14.07 12.08
C ILE A 489 -19.15 -12.73 11.35
N PRO A 490 -18.85 -12.72 10.04
CA PRO A 490 -18.66 -11.48 9.30
C PRO A 490 -19.91 -10.61 9.33
N ALA A 491 -19.76 -9.28 9.39
CA ALA A 491 -20.92 -8.38 9.45
C ALA A 491 -21.89 -8.49 8.26
N TRP A 492 -21.44 -9.03 7.11
CA TRP A 492 -22.28 -9.25 5.93
C TRP A 492 -23.10 -10.56 5.98
N ALA A 493 -22.82 -11.46 6.94
CA ALA A 493 -23.33 -12.83 6.95
C ALA A 493 -24.58 -13.01 7.84
N ASP A 494 -25.62 -12.20 7.60
CA ASP A 494 -26.88 -12.30 8.32
C ASP A 494 -27.51 -13.69 8.15
N GLY A 495 -27.92 -14.30 9.27
CA GLY A 495 -28.50 -15.64 9.31
C GLY A 495 -27.47 -16.77 9.37
N ALA A 496 -26.23 -16.50 9.76
CA ALA A 496 -25.21 -17.53 9.98
C ALA A 496 -25.69 -18.64 10.93
N THR A 497 -25.44 -19.90 10.55
CA THR A 497 -25.77 -21.07 11.37
C THR A 497 -24.52 -21.83 11.76
N LEU A 498 -24.55 -22.48 12.91
CA LEU A 498 -23.44 -23.24 13.44
C LEU A 498 -23.92 -24.61 13.91
N ASP A 499 -23.25 -25.65 13.45
CA ASP A 499 -23.56 -27.04 13.78
C ASP A 499 -22.32 -27.72 14.35
N LEU A 500 -22.51 -28.52 15.40
CA LEU A 500 -21.47 -29.39 15.95
C LEU A 500 -21.95 -30.84 15.91
N ASP A 501 -21.26 -31.69 15.17
CA ASP A 501 -21.62 -33.09 14.94
C ASP A 501 -23.09 -33.27 14.53
N GLY A 502 -23.58 -32.38 13.64
CA GLY A 502 -24.96 -32.37 13.15
C GLY A 502 -25.99 -31.77 14.11
N LYS A 503 -25.57 -31.27 15.28
CA LYS A 503 -26.45 -30.57 16.22
C LYS A 503 -26.31 -29.05 16.06
N SER A 504 -27.41 -28.41 15.69
CA SER A 504 -27.47 -26.94 15.61
C SER A 504 -27.25 -26.27 16.96
N LEU A 505 -26.41 -25.24 16.95
CA LEU A 505 -26.05 -24.39 18.09
C LEU A 505 -26.54 -22.96 17.84
N PRO A 506 -27.00 -22.25 18.89
CA PRO A 506 -27.39 -20.86 18.76
C PRO A 506 -26.16 -19.99 18.44
N VAL A 507 -26.30 -19.12 17.44
CA VAL A 507 -25.29 -18.11 17.09
C VAL A 507 -25.72 -16.77 17.65
N VAL A 508 -25.11 -16.38 18.78
CA VAL A 508 -25.25 -15.02 19.35
C VAL A 508 -23.85 -14.42 19.40
N PRO A 509 -23.43 -13.67 18.36
CA PRO A 509 -22.06 -13.20 18.27
C PRO A 509 -21.71 -12.22 19.39
N VAL A 510 -20.57 -12.41 20.04
CA VAL A 510 -19.99 -11.44 20.99
C VAL A 510 -18.79 -10.81 20.30
N GLN A 511 -18.84 -9.48 20.09
CA GLN A 511 -17.83 -8.76 19.30
C GLN A 511 -17.62 -9.36 17.89
N GLY A 512 -18.70 -9.89 17.31
CA GLY A 512 -18.70 -10.56 16.01
C GLY A 512 -18.11 -11.97 16.00
N TYR A 513 -18.02 -12.66 17.14
CA TYR A 513 -17.58 -14.06 17.22
C TYR A 513 -18.64 -14.99 17.79
N ALA A 514 -18.85 -16.14 17.14
CA ALA A 514 -19.49 -17.30 17.75
C ALA A 514 -18.47 -18.01 18.65
N ARG A 515 -18.65 -17.90 19.97
CA ARG A 515 -17.69 -18.38 20.98
C ARG A 515 -18.16 -19.67 21.62
N LEU A 516 -17.31 -20.69 21.56
CA LEU A 516 -17.58 -22.06 22.00
C LEU A 516 -16.53 -22.49 23.02
N LYS A 517 -16.81 -22.30 24.31
CA LYS A 517 -15.93 -22.74 25.41
C LYS A 517 -16.38 -24.09 25.94
N ARG A 518 -15.58 -25.13 25.71
CA ARG A 518 -15.88 -26.50 26.14
C ARG A 518 -14.63 -27.36 26.24
N ARG A 519 -14.80 -28.59 26.74
CA ARG A 519 -13.80 -29.65 26.63
C ARG A 519 -13.98 -30.35 25.28
N TRP A 520 -13.09 -30.04 24.36
CA TRP A 520 -13.09 -30.58 23.00
C TRP A 520 -12.60 -32.02 22.95
N LYS A 521 -13.02 -32.77 21.93
CA LYS A 521 -12.55 -34.13 21.63
C LYS A 521 -12.04 -34.20 20.20
N ALA A 522 -11.03 -35.03 19.99
CA ALA A 522 -10.59 -35.36 18.63
C ALA A 522 -11.74 -36.04 17.87
N GLY A 523 -11.92 -35.68 16.61
CA GLY A 523 -13.00 -36.14 15.74
C GLY A 523 -14.28 -35.29 15.79
N GLU A 524 -14.37 -34.26 16.65
CA GLU A 524 -15.51 -33.34 16.62
C GLU A 524 -15.46 -32.48 15.33
N HIS A 525 -16.62 -32.31 14.69
CA HIS A 525 -16.79 -31.57 13.45
C HIS A 525 -17.70 -30.36 13.64
N LEU A 526 -17.16 -29.18 13.39
CA LEU A 526 -17.86 -27.91 13.48
C LEU A 526 -18.12 -27.38 12.07
N THR A 527 -19.38 -27.11 11.74
CA THR A 527 -19.77 -26.54 10.45
C THR A 527 -20.40 -25.18 10.67
N LEU A 528 -19.74 -24.12 10.20
CA LEU A 528 -20.30 -22.77 10.13
C LEU A 528 -20.82 -22.53 8.71
N THR A 529 -22.08 -22.14 8.56
CA THR A 529 -22.66 -21.76 7.27
C THR A 529 -22.91 -20.26 7.26
N LEU A 530 -22.26 -19.56 6.33
CA LEU A 530 -22.36 -18.12 6.11
C LEU A 530 -23.23 -17.83 4.88
N PRO A 531 -24.43 -17.24 5.04
CA PRO A 531 -25.27 -16.90 3.90
C PRO A 531 -24.61 -15.83 3.00
N MET A 532 -24.25 -16.22 1.78
CA MET A 532 -23.57 -15.37 0.80
C MET A 532 -24.55 -14.50 0.02
N GLN A 533 -25.23 -13.59 0.73
CA GLN A 533 -26.28 -12.76 0.14
C GLN A 533 -25.69 -11.74 -0.85
N LEU A 534 -26.44 -11.46 -1.92
CA LEU A 534 -26.15 -10.32 -2.80
C LEU A 534 -26.58 -9.03 -2.10
N ARG A 535 -25.73 -8.02 -2.14
CA ARG A 535 -25.97 -6.68 -1.61
C ARG A 535 -25.35 -5.61 -2.50
N THR A 536 -25.73 -4.37 -2.26
CA THR A 536 -25.12 -3.19 -2.88
C THR A 536 -24.49 -2.31 -1.82
N GLU A 537 -23.38 -1.66 -2.16
CA GLU A 537 -22.65 -0.73 -1.31
C GLU A 537 -22.48 0.57 -2.09
N ALA A 538 -22.94 1.68 -1.53
CA ALA A 538 -22.71 3.00 -2.12
C ALA A 538 -21.26 3.40 -1.92
N ILE A 539 -20.68 4.08 -2.90
CA ILE A 539 -19.41 4.75 -2.69
C ILE A 539 -19.58 5.84 -1.61
N PRO A 540 -18.63 6.04 -0.69
CA PRO A 540 -18.75 7.06 0.34
C PRO A 540 -19.06 8.44 -0.27
N GLY A 541 -20.13 9.06 0.24
CA GLY A 541 -20.65 10.37 -0.19
C GLY A 541 -21.51 10.43 -1.46
N ASP A 542 -21.69 9.33 -2.20
CA ASP A 542 -22.59 9.30 -3.37
C ASP A 542 -23.45 8.04 -3.43
N ALA A 543 -24.69 8.14 -2.91
CA ALA A 543 -25.68 7.06 -2.95
C ALA A 543 -26.15 6.65 -4.36
N SER A 544 -25.80 7.42 -5.40
CA SER A 544 -26.12 7.11 -6.79
C SER A 544 -25.01 6.33 -7.52
N THR A 545 -23.91 6.01 -6.86
CA THR A 545 -22.82 5.21 -7.43
C THR A 545 -22.60 3.97 -6.56
N LEU A 546 -22.89 2.79 -7.10
CA LEU A 546 -23.01 1.55 -6.33
C LEU A 546 -22.04 0.48 -6.81
N ALA A 547 -21.46 -0.27 -5.88
CA ALA A 547 -20.82 -1.56 -6.14
C ALA A 547 -21.76 -2.70 -5.72
N PHE A 548 -21.67 -3.84 -6.40
CA PHE A 548 -22.37 -5.07 -6.01
C PHE A 548 -21.41 -6.01 -5.29
N LEU A 549 -21.90 -6.68 -4.25
CA LEU A 549 -21.12 -7.63 -3.48
C LEU A 549 -21.94 -8.89 -3.21
N SER A 550 -21.31 -10.05 -3.29
CA SER A 550 -21.91 -11.34 -2.93
C SER A 550 -21.10 -11.96 -1.81
N GLY A 551 -21.64 -11.90 -0.58
CA GLY A 551 -20.86 -12.14 0.62
C GLY A 551 -19.65 -11.19 0.74
N PRO A 552 -18.41 -11.71 0.83
CA PRO A 552 -17.19 -10.89 0.91
C PRO A 552 -16.69 -10.42 -0.47
N LEU A 553 -17.24 -10.97 -1.56
CA LEU A 553 -16.73 -10.77 -2.91
C LEU A 553 -17.31 -9.49 -3.50
N VAL A 554 -16.43 -8.54 -3.83
CA VAL A 554 -16.77 -7.44 -4.73
C VAL A 554 -16.99 -8.02 -6.12
N LEU A 555 -18.11 -7.64 -6.74
CA LEU A 555 -18.41 -8.02 -8.11
C LEU A 555 -18.04 -6.88 -9.05
N ALA A 556 -17.70 -7.24 -10.29
CA ALA A 556 -17.48 -6.28 -11.36
C ALA A 556 -18.17 -6.74 -12.64
N ALA A 557 -18.62 -5.77 -13.42
CA ALA A 557 -19.03 -5.99 -14.80
C ALA A 557 -17.81 -6.38 -15.65
N ASP A 558 -17.92 -7.49 -16.37
CA ASP A 558 -16.90 -7.94 -17.32
C ASP A 558 -17.10 -7.23 -18.67
N LEU A 559 -16.20 -6.30 -19.01
CA LEU A 559 -16.31 -5.42 -20.17
C LEU A 559 -15.44 -5.86 -21.36
N GLY A 560 -14.91 -7.09 -21.31
CA GLY A 560 -14.11 -7.66 -22.39
C GLY A 560 -12.62 -7.81 -22.03
N PRO A 561 -11.80 -8.27 -22.99
CA PRO A 561 -10.39 -8.55 -22.75
C PRO A 561 -9.56 -7.25 -22.63
N ALA A 562 -8.50 -7.29 -21.81
CA ALA A 562 -7.65 -6.14 -21.51
C ALA A 562 -6.72 -5.73 -22.67
N ASP A 563 -6.47 -6.63 -23.62
CA ASP A 563 -5.63 -6.41 -24.80
C ASP A 563 -6.26 -5.52 -25.87
N ARG A 564 -7.56 -5.21 -25.74
CA ARG A 564 -8.29 -4.29 -26.63
C ARG A 564 -8.68 -3.03 -25.89
N PRO A 565 -8.78 -1.85 -26.53
CA PRO A 565 -9.39 -0.67 -25.94
C PRO A 565 -10.85 -0.92 -25.55
N PHE A 566 -11.34 -0.23 -24.50
CA PHE A 566 -12.77 -0.17 -24.22
C PHE A 566 -13.37 1.04 -24.92
N GLU A 567 -14.22 0.80 -25.90
CA GLU A 567 -14.84 1.84 -26.75
C GLU A 567 -16.30 2.11 -26.38
N GLY A 568 -16.83 1.41 -25.38
CA GLY A 568 -18.23 1.51 -24.96
C GLY A 568 -18.48 2.55 -23.87
N VAL A 569 -19.76 2.79 -23.60
CA VAL A 569 -20.20 3.47 -22.38
C VAL A 569 -20.23 2.44 -21.24
N GLY A 570 -19.70 2.81 -20.07
CA GLY A 570 -19.79 1.96 -18.89
C GLY A 570 -21.24 1.58 -18.55
N PRO A 571 -21.49 0.44 -17.89
CA PRO A 571 -22.85 0.02 -17.59
C PRO A 571 -23.52 0.97 -16.59
N ALA A 572 -24.75 1.36 -16.90
CA ALA A 572 -25.66 2.04 -15.97
C ALA A 572 -26.63 1.05 -15.34
N LEU A 573 -27.12 1.37 -14.16
CA LEU A 573 -28.13 0.60 -13.44
C LEU A 573 -29.43 1.41 -13.35
N VAL A 574 -30.52 0.88 -13.87
CA VAL A 574 -31.87 1.46 -13.68
C VAL A 574 -32.71 0.45 -12.92
N ALA A 575 -33.26 0.86 -11.77
CA ALA A 575 -34.05 -0.01 -10.92
C ALA A 575 -35.33 0.68 -10.42
N ALA A 576 -36.45 -0.03 -10.50
CA ALA A 576 -37.72 0.35 -9.86
C ALA A 576 -37.76 -0.23 -8.43
N GLY A 577 -36.94 0.35 -7.52
CA GLY A 577 -36.86 -0.07 -6.11
C GLY A 577 -35.43 -0.34 -5.64
N ALA A 578 -35.26 -1.26 -4.69
CA ALA A 578 -33.95 -1.59 -4.13
C ALA A 578 -32.98 -2.06 -5.24
N PRO A 579 -31.83 -1.39 -5.45
CA PRO A 579 -30.92 -1.64 -6.59
C PRO A 579 -30.48 -3.10 -6.72
N VAL A 580 -30.31 -3.80 -5.59
CA VAL A 580 -29.95 -5.22 -5.54
C VAL A 580 -30.90 -6.12 -6.35
N ARG A 581 -32.18 -5.76 -6.49
CA ARG A 581 -33.19 -6.56 -7.19
C ARG A 581 -33.05 -6.52 -8.72
N ALA A 582 -32.27 -5.60 -9.27
CA ALA A 582 -32.00 -5.54 -10.69
C ALA A 582 -31.03 -6.63 -11.18
N ALA A 583 -30.27 -7.24 -10.25
CA ALA A 583 -29.33 -8.32 -10.54
C ALA A 583 -30.02 -9.69 -10.40
N ARG A 584 -29.99 -10.47 -11.48
CA ARG A 584 -30.56 -11.83 -11.53
C ARG A 584 -29.46 -12.87 -11.48
N PRO A 585 -29.52 -13.88 -10.59
CA PRO A 585 -28.50 -14.92 -10.53
C PRO A 585 -28.43 -15.72 -11.84
N ILE A 586 -27.21 -16.06 -12.26
CA ILE A 586 -26.99 -16.93 -13.42
C ILE A 586 -26.94 -18.39 -12.95
N VAL A 587 -27.83 -19.22 -13.48
CA VAL A 587 -27.93 -20.65 -13.11
C VAL A 587 -26.63 -21.37 -13.46
N GLY A 588 -26.10 -22.14 -12.51
CA GLY A 588 -24.85 -22.90 -12.68
C GLY A 588 -23.57 -22.08 -12.51
N ALA A 589 -23.66 -20.77 -12.25
CA ALA A 589 -22.51 -19.90 -12.04
C ALA A 589 -22.65 -19.12 -10.71
N GLN A 590 -22.06 -19.65 -9.65
CA GLN A 590 -22.14 -19.04 -8.33
C GLN A 590 -21.48 -17.65 -8.31
N HIS A 591 -22.08 -16.71 -7.58
CA HIS A 591 -21.66 -15.30 -7.54
C HIS A 591 -21.67 -14.59 -8.91
N HIS A 592 -22.34 -15.14 -9.91
CA HIS A 592 -22.54 -14.50 -11.21
C HIS A 592 -23.97 -14.02 -11.33
N TYR A 593 -24.13 -12.78 -11.80
CA TYR A 593 -25.42 -12.14 -11.96
C TYR A 593 -25.52 -11.43 -13.31
N SER A 594 -26.68 -11.48 -13.94
CA SER A 594 -27.00 -10.65 -15.09
C SER A 594 -27.79 -9.43 -14.64
N ILE A 595 -27.39 -8.26 -15.15
CA ILE A 595 -28.14 -7.00 -15.02
C ILE A 595 -28.53 -6.52 -16.43
N ALA A 596 -29.73 -5.95 -16.55
CA ALA A 596 -30.13 -5.27 -17.77
C ALA A 596 -29.35 -3.95 -17.89
N ASN A 597 -28.75 -3.69 -19.05
CA ASN A 597 -28.14 -2.39 -19.33
C ASN A 597 -29.19 -1.53 -20.08
N PRO A 598 -29.60 -0.38 -19.55
CA PRO A 598 -30.59 0.49 -20.20
C PRO A 598 -30.10 1.08 -21.53
N LEU A 599 -28.81 0.99 -21.84
CA LEU A 599 -28.24 1.34 -23.14
C LEU A 599 -28.29 0.19 -24.16
N GLY A 600 -28.75 -0.99 -23.76
CA GLY A 600 -28.93 -2.16 -24.60
C GLY A 600 -28.16 -3.39 -24.08
N GLY A 601 -28.78 -4.57 -24.23
CA GLY A 601 -28.19 -5.85 -23.85
C GLY A 601 -28.18 -6.12 -22.34
N GLU A 602 -27.42 -7.15 -21.96
CA GLU A 602 -27.21 -7.54 -20.56
C GLU A 602 -25.72 -7.46 -20.22
N THR A 603 -25.41 -7.13 -18.97
CA THR A 603 -24.06 -7.11 -18.44
C THR A 603 -23.94 -8.18 -17.36
N THR A 604 -22.86 -8.96 -17.41
CA THR A 604 -22.59 -9.98 -16.38
C THR A 604 -21.69 -9.41 -15.30
N LEU A 605 -22.15 -9.48 -14.05
CA LEU A 605 -21.36 -9.23 -12.84
C LEU A 605 -20.73 -10.55 -12.37
N LYS A 606 -19.43 -10.52 -12.07
CA LYS A 606 -18.64 -11.67 -11.60
C LYS A 606 -17.70 -11.23 -10.46
N PRO A 607 -17.18 -12.14 -9.61
CA PRO A 607 -16.17 -11.78 -8.61
C PRO A 607 -15.00 -11.03 -9.24
N PHE A 608 -14.58 -9.92 -8.64
CA PHE A 608 -13.59 -9.00 -9.21
C PHE A 608 -12.17 -9.57 -9.22
N PHE A 609 -11.74 -10.18 -8.11
CA PHE A 609 -10.34 -10.59 -7.95
C PHE A 609 -9.82 -11.54 -9.07
N PRO A 610 -10.58 -12.56 -9.55
CA PRO A 610 -10.09 -13.46 -10.58
C PRO A 610 -10.23 -12.91 -12.01
N LEU A 611 -10.73 -11.69 -12.22
CA LEU A 611 -10.83 -11.07 -13.54
C LEU A 611 -9.48 -10.53 -14.03
N TYR A 612 -8.50 -11.43 -14.12
CA TYR A 612 -7.19 -11.15 -14.72
C TYR A 612 -7.36 -10.92 -16.23
N ASP A 613 -6.62 -9.98 -16.80
CA ASP A 613 -6.65 -9.64 -18.24
C ASP A 613 -8.04 -9.27 -18.77
N ARG A 614 -8.90 -8.73 -17.90
CA ARG A 614 -10.21 -8.19 -18.25
C ARG A 614 -10.24 -6.69 -18.00
N ARG A 615 -11.12 -6.02 -18.74
CA ARG A 615 -11.59 -4.68 -18.40
C ARG A 615 -12.82 -4.79 -17.54
N THR A 616 -12.91 -3.95 -16.52
CA THR A 616 -13.94 -4.09 -15.50
C THR A 616 -14.66 -2.78 -15.20
N ALA A 617 -15.87 -2.86 -14.69
CA ALA A 617 -16.49 -1.78 -13.92
C ALA A 617 -16.98 -2.33 -12.57
N VAL A 618 -16.35 -1.89 -11.49
CA VAL A 618 -16.77 -2.23 -10.11
C VAL A 618 -17.97 -1.38 -9.70
N TYR A 619 -17.93 -0.09 -10.02
CA TYR A 619 -18.98 0.86 -9.71
C TYR A 619 -19.88 1.11 -10.91
N LEU A 620 -21.19 1.12 -10.65
CA LEU A 620 -22.24 1.43 -11.61
C LEU A 620 -23.01 2.66 -11.14
N LYS A 621 -23.31 3.57 -12.07
CA LYS A 621 -24.18 4.70 -11.78
C LYS A 621 -25.63 4.22 -11.76
N HIS A 622 -26.32 4.46 -10.65
CA HIS A 622 -27.69 4.07 -10.39
C HIS A 622 -28.66 5.23 -10.61
N PHE A 623 -29.74 4.93 -11.34
CA PHE A 623 -30.83 5.86 -11.64
C PHE A 623 -32.18 5.22 -11.31
N THR A 624 -33.14 6.05 -10.90
CA THR A 624 -34.56 5.68 -10.97
C THR A 624 -35.02 5.73 -12.43
N GLN A 625 -36.15 5.08 -12.74
CA GLN A 625 -36.73 5.10 -14.09
C GLN A 625 -36.96 6.54 -14.60
N GLU A 626 -37.49 7.41 -13.73
CA GLU A 626 -37.75 8.82 -14.05
C GLU A 626 -36.44 9.58 -14.30
N ARG A 627 -35.47 9.47 -13.39
CA ARG A 627 -34.18 10.16 -13.54
C ARG A 627 -33.41 9.70 -14.77
N TRP A 628 -33.55 8.43 -15.15
CA TRP A 628 -32.88 7.91 -16.34
C TRP A 628 -33.39 8.58 -17.61
N ALA A 629 -34.69 8.84 -17.73
CA ALA A 629 -35.25 9.50 -18.91
C ALA A 629 -34.61 10.88 -19.15
N ASP A 630 -34.34 11.63 -18.08
CA ASP A 630 -33.75 12.97 -18.15
C ASP A 630 -32.22 12.94 -18.24
N ALA A 631 -31.56 11.96 -17.60
CA ALA A 631 -30.10 11.91 -17.48
C ALA A 631 -29.40 11.07 -18.55
N ARG A 632 -30.12 10.23 -19.30
CA ARG A 632 -29.55 9.26 -20.25
C ARG A 632 -28.61 9.91 -21.25
N ASP A 633 -29.06 10.95 -21.94
CA ASP A 633 -28.28 11.54 -23.02
C ASP A 633 -27.02 12.24 -22.48
N ALA A 634 -27.12 12.88 -21.32
CA ALA A 634 -25.98 13.46 -20.62
C ALA A 634 -24.98 12.38 -20.14
N TYR A 635 -25.48 11.26 -19.61
CA TYR A 635 -24.66 10.13 -19.18
C TYR A 635 -23.88 9.51 -20.35
N VAL A 636 -24.56 9.29 -21.47
CA VAL A 636 -23.94 8.77 -22.70
C VAL A 636 -22.92 9.76 -23.25
N ALA A 637 -23.25 11.05 -23.30
CA ALA A 637 -22.34 12.09 -23.78
C ALA A 637 -21.08 12.19 -22.93
N ASP A 638 -21.20 12.20 -21.60
CA ASP A 638 -20.06 12.23 -20.68
C ASP A 638 -19.16 11.00 -20.83
N ALA A 639 -19.75 9.80 -20.84
CA ALA A 639 -18.99 8.57 -21.00
C ALA A 639 -18.28 8.50 -22.36
N THR A 640 -18.95 8.93 -23.43
CA THR A 640 -18.37 9.00 -24.78
C THR A 640 -17.21 10.00 -24.82
N ALA A 641 -17.37 11.18 -24.22
CA ALA A 641 -16.30 12.18 -24.16
C ALA A 641 -15.08 11.69 -23.37
N ARG A 642 -15.28 10.97 -22.26
CA ARG A 642 -14.19 10.36 -21.48
C ARG A 642 -13.47 9.27 -22.25
N ALA A 643 -14.21 8.37 -22.90
CA ALA A 643 -13.64 7.30 -23.73
C ALA A 643 -12.82 7.90 -24.90
N GLU A 644 -13.35 8.93 -25.55
CA GLU A 644 -12.68 9.61 -26.66
C GLU A 644 -11.41 10.35 -26.20
N LEU A 645 -11.46 11.03 -25.05
CA LEU A 645 -10.28 11.65 -24.46
C LEU A 645 -9.19 10.61 -24.17
N ALA A 646 -9.55 9.48 -23.55
CA ALA A 646 -8.62 8.40 -23.28
C ALA A 646 -8.01 7.82 -24.57
N ARG A 647 -8.82 7.60 -25.61
CA ARG A 647 -8.38 7.09 -26.93
C ARG A 647 -7.41 8.04 -27.62
N ARG A 648 -7.66 9.34 -27.54
CA ARG A 648 -6.79 10.37 -28.14
C ARG A 648 -5.53 10.59 -27.33
N THR A 649 -5.53 10.32 -26.03
CA THR A 649 -4.37 10.52 -25.17
C THR A 649 -3.19 9.68 -25.63
N ILE A 650 -2.05 10.34 -25.85
CA ILE A 650 -0.75 9.74 -26.13
C ILE A 650 0.05 9.68 -24.84
N ASP A 651 0.12 10.83 -24.15
CA ASP A 651 0.83 10.98 -22.90
C ASP A 651 0.11 11.96 -21.96
N ILE A 652 0.36 11.83 -20.66
CA ILE A 652 -0.18 12.69 -19.64
C ILE A 652 0.80 12.93 -18.51
N PHE A 653 1.01 14.22 -18.23
CA PHE A 653 1.80 14.71 -17.13
C PHE A 653 0.95 15.51 -16.15
N TYR A 654 0.85 15.01 -14.91
CA TYR A 654 0.25 15.71 -13.78
C TYR A 654 1.31 16.52 -13.03
N LEU A 655 1.21 17.85 -13.03
CA LEU A 655 2.22 18.71 -12.44
C LEU A 655 2.06 18.80 -10.92
N GLY A 656 3.16 18.98 -10.19
CA GLY A 656 3.16 19.05 -8.73
C GLY A 656 3.12 17.68 -8.04
N GLU A 657 3.03 16.58 -8.81
CA GLU A 657 3.14 15.21 -8.34
C GLU A 657 4.53 14.66 -8.72
N MET A 658 5.30 14.20 -7.74
CA MET A 658 6.73 13.94 -8.00
C MET A 658 6.97 12.79 -8.97
N GLN A 659 6.24 11.68 -8.85
CA GLN A 659 6.45 10.54 -9.73
C GLN A 659 6.20 10.94 -11.20
N PRO A 660 5.04 11.56 -11.55
CA PRO A 660 4.85 12.18 -12.86
C PRO A 660 5.95 13.19 -13.25
N GLU A 661 6.41 14.05 -12.35
CA GLU A 661 7.46 15.04 -12.67
C GLU A 661 8.78 14.39 -13.06
N ARG A 662 9.18 13.31 -12.38
CA ARG A 662 10.37 12.55 -12.73
C ARG A 662 10.20 11.81 -14.06
N ASP A 663 9.05 11.15 -14.25
CA ASP A 663 8.73 10.40 -15.48
C ASP A 663 8.77 11.29 -16.73
N HIS A 664 8.47 12.59 -16.56
CA HIS A 664 8.46 13.58 -17.64
C HIS A 664 9.67 14.53 -17.61
N ALA A 665 10.76 14.17 -16.93
CA ALA A 665 12.00 14.97 -16.86
C ALA A 665 11.76 16.46 -16.54
N PHE A 666 10.83 16.73 -15.63
CA PHE A 666 10.46 18.08 -15.23
C PHE A 666 11.65 18.84 -14.64
N ALA A 667 11.86 20.07 -15.09
CA ALA A 667 12.85 20.98 -14.55
C ALA A 667 12.32 22.41 -14.57
N SER A 668 12.70 23.23 -13.59
CA SER A 668 12.31 24.63 -13.52
C SER A 668 13.48 25.53 -13.14
N SER A 669 13.42 26.81 -13.53
CA SER A 669 14.35 27.82 -13.02
C SER A 669 14.05 28.14 -11.57
N LYS A 670 12.76 28.34 -11.27
CA LYS A 670 12.10 28.32 -9.96
C LYS A 670 10.63 27.96 -10.19
N SER A 671 10.03 27.15 -9.32
CA SER A 671 8.59 26.89 -9.33
C SER A 671 8.12 26.45 -7.95
N GLU A 672 6.85 26.72 -7.64
CA GLU A 672 6.19 26.29 -6.40
C GLU A 672 5.18 25.19 -6.74
N ALA A 673 5.17 24.09 -5.99
CA ALA A 673 4.09 23.12 -6.06
C ALA A 673 2.88 23.69 -5.32
N VAL A 674 1.74 23.71 -5.99
CA VAL A 674 0.46 24.22 -5.45
C VAL A 674 -0.57 23.11 -5.47
N GLN A 675 -1.59 23.23 -4.63
CA GLN A 675 -2.71 22.32 -4.62
C GLN A 675 -4.02 23.09 -4.54
N LEU A 676 -4.96 22.76 -5.42
CA LEU A 676 -6.28 23.39 -5.47
C LEU A 676 -7.32 22.31 -5.75
N ASN A 677 -8.37 22.24 -4.91
CA ASN A 677 -9.47 21.28 -5.05
C ASN A 677 -9.01 19.83 -5.31
N GLY A 678 -7.98 19.39 -4.60
CA GLY A 678 -7.44 18.03 -4.71
C GLY A 678 -6.57 17.75 -5.94
N ARG A 679 -6.26 18.76 -6.77
CA ARG A 679 -5.27 18.64 -7.85
C ARG A 679 -4.01 19.40 -7.51
N SER A 680 -2.88 18.73 -7.68
CA SER A 680 -1.56 19.36 -7.64
C SER A 680 -1.30 20.11 -8.94
N GLY A 681 -0.44 21.11 -8.87
CA GLY A 681 0.04 21.86 -10.02
C GLY A 681 1.37 22.53 -9.74
N ARG A 682 1.93 23.18 -10.75
CA ARG A 682 3.11 24.04 -10.63
C ARG A 682 2.75 25.48 -10.91
N LYS A 683 3.19 26.36 -10.01
CA LYS A 683 3.08 27.81 -10.10
C LYS A 683 4.43 28.40 -10.49
N LEU A 684 4.41 29.24 -11.53
CA LEU A 684 5.52 30.09 -11.95
C LEU A 684 5.15 31.55 -11.67
N LEU A 685 6.04 32.31 -11.06
CA LEU A 685 5.96 33.77 -11.01
C LEU A 685 6.49 34.37 -12.32
N ALA A 686 6.11 35.62 -12.61
CA ALA A 686 6.65 36.34 -13.76
C ALA A 686 8.19 36.32 -13.78
N GLY A 687 8.76 36.00 -14.94
CA GLY A 687 10.20 35.79 -15.14
C GLY A 687 10.69 34.37 -14.86
N GLN A 688 9.85 33.48 -14.34
CA GLN A 688 10.19 32.07 -14.11
C GLN A 688 9.80 31.18 -15.29
N SER A 689 10.40 29.99 -15.33
CA SER A 689 10.20 29.01 -16.39
C SER A 689 10.22 27.58 -15.87
N MET A 690 9.54 26.71 -16.59
CA MET A 690 9.64 25.26 -16.42
C MET A 690 9.66 24.56 -17.77
N ARG A 691 10.22 23.36 -17.81
CA ARG A 691 10.23 22.46 -18.95
C ARG A 691 9.96 21.03 -18.52
N PHE A 692 9.43 20.23 -19.44
CA PHE A 692 9.17 18.80 -19.25
C PHE A 692 9.03 18.13 -20.61
N ARG A 693 9.11 16.81 -20.65
CA ARG A 693 9.07 16.00 -21.87
C ARG A 693 7.77 15.20 -21.92
N LEU A 694 7.06 15.27 -23.04
CA LEU A 694 5.86 14.46 -23.31
C LEU A 694 6.07 13.62 -24.57
N ALA A 695 5.62 12.36 -24.57
CA ALA A 695 5.49 11.57 -25.78
C ALA A 695 4.43 12.19 -26.71
N ARG A 696 4.66 12.15 -28.03
CA ARG A 696 3.76 12.70 -29.05
C ARG A 696 3.75 11.86 -30.32
N ASP A 697 2.73 12.04 -31.15
CA ASP A 697 2.72 11.50 -32.51
C ASP A 697 3.61 12.38 -33.41
N PRO A 698 4.56 11.80 -34.16
CA PRO A 698 5.46 12.55 -35.04
C PRO A 698 4.75 13.42 -36.11
N ALA A 699 3.56 13.01 -36.57
CA ALA A 699 2.88 13.67 -37.68
C ALA A 699 2.04 14.87 -37.22
N ALA A 700 1.19 14.69 -36.22
CA ALA A 700 0.33 15.75 -35.69
C ALA A 700 -0.08 15.43 -34.25
N THR A 701 0.03 16.42 -33.36
CA THR A 701 -0.34 16.28 -31.95
C THR A 701 -0.97 17.58 -31.45
N ILE A 702 -1.93 17.47 -30.55
CA ILE A 702 -2.47 18.60 -29.77
C ILE A 702 -1.90 18.53 -28.36
N LEU A 703 -1.33 19.63 -27.87
CA LEU A 703 -1.00 19.82 -26.47
C LEU A 703 -2.20 20.45 -25.75
N ARG A 704 -2.83 19.69 -24.87
CA ARG A 704 -3.89 20.17 -23.97
C ARG A 704 -3.31 20.51 -22.61
N ILE A 705 -3.56 21.72 -22.12
CA ILE A 705 -3.11 22.20 -20.81
C ILE A 705 -4.31 22.52 -19.92
N THR A 706 -4.27 22.05 -18.68
CA THR A 706 -5.28 22.34 -17.66
C THR A 706 -4.84 23.46 -16.72
N TYR A 707 -5.68 24.50 -16.64
CA TYR A 707 -5.52 25.69 -15.81
C TYR A 707 -6.67 25.81 -14.81
N TRP A 708 -6.53 26.69 -13.81
CA TRP A 708 -7.67 27.15 -13.02
C TRP A 708 -8.44 28.26 -13.77
N GLY A 709 -9.76 28.14 -13.84
CA GLY A 709 -10.60 29.01 -14.65
C GLY A 709 -10.65 30.46 -14.15
N ALA A 710 -10.39 30.71 -12.86
CA ALA A 710 -10.36 32.06 -12.31
C ALA A 710 -9.04 32.80 -12.55
N ASP A 711 -8.00 32.09 -12.99
CA ASP A 711 -6.69 32.67 -13.29
C ASP A 711 -6.73 33.33 -14.68
N ILE A 712 -7.24 34.57 -14.70
CA ILE A 712 -7.36 35.44 -15.88
C ILE A 712 -6.29 36.53 -15.89
N ASP A 713 -6.11 37.19 -17.03
CA ASP A 713 -5.11 38.26 -17.22
C ASP A 713 -3.67 37.83 -16.89
N ARG A 714 -3.30 36.64 -17.37
CA ARG A 714 -1.95 36.04 -17.23
C ARG A 714 -1.31 35.93 -18.60
N VAL A 715 0.02 36.06 -18.70
CA VAL A 715 0.74 35.86 -19.96
C VAL A 715 1.83 34.82 -19.77
N ALA A 716 1.77 33.74 -20.54
CA ALA A 716 2.79 32.71 -20.60
C ALA A 716 3.13 32.35 -22.05
N LYS A 717 4.42 32.30 -22.39
CA LYS A 717 4.89 31.76 -23.66
C LYS A 717 5.06 30.25 -23.54
N ILE A 718 4.59 29.54 -24.54
CA ILE A 718 4.68 28.09 -24.66
C ILE A 718 5.56 27.77 -25.86
N GLN A 719 6.55 26.92 -25.65
CA GLN A 719 7.45 26.42 -26.70
C GLN A 719 7.44 24.89 -26.71
N ALA A 720 7.72 24.31 -27.87
CA ALA A 720 7.97 22.88 -28.04
C ALA A 720 9.27 22.72 -28.83
N ASP A 721 10.23 21.96 -28.28
CA ASP A 721 11.56 21.74 -28.85
C ASP A 721 12.31 23.03 -29.21
N GLY A 722 12.12 24.07 -28.38
CA GLY A 722 12.69 25.40 -28.58
C GLY A 722 11.90 26.33 -29.52
N GLU A 723 10.94 25.80 -30.29
CA GLU A 723 10.13 26.59 -31.22
C GLU A 723 8.87 27.16 -30.56
N PRO A 724 8.46 28.40 -30.88
CA PRO A 724 7.22 28.99 -30.35
C PRO A 724 5.96 28.22 -30.76
N VAL A 725 5.14 27.85 -29.78
CA VAL A 725 3.83 27.20 -30.00
C VAL A 725 2.69 28.20 -29.82
N ALA A 726 2.67 28.91 -28.69
CA ALA A 726 1.61 29.85 -28.37
C ALA A 726 2.05 30.92 -27.36
N THR A 727 1.28 32.00 -27.29
CA THR A 727 1.30 32.94 -26.14
C THR A 727 -0.07 32.90 -25.49
N GLU A 728 -0.17 32.21 -24.37
CA GLU A 728 -1.40 32.09 -23.59
C GLU A 728 -1.65 33.39 -22.82
N ARG A 729 -2.85 33.96 -22.94
CA ARG A 729 -3.21 35.27 -22.39
C ARG A 729 -4.38 35.25 -21.40
N ARG A 730 -5.12 34.14 -21.32
CA ARG A 730 -6.27 33.94 -20.41
C ARG A 730 -7.25 35.14 -20.39
N THR A 731 -7.63 35.63 -21.58
CA THR A 731 -8.42 36.87 -21.78
C THR A 731 -9.94 36.70 -21.69
N GLY A 732 -10.42 35.56 -21.18
CA GLY A 732 -11.85 35.28 -20.98
C GLY A 732 -12.39 35.69 -19.60
N PRO A 733 -13.71 35.59 -19.36
CA PRO A 733 -14.26 35.76 -18.02
C PRO A 733 -13.72 34.66 -17.09
N ALA A 734 -13.49 35.02 -15.83
CA ALA A 734 -13.14 34.06 -14.80
C ALA A 734 -14.24 32.98 -14.71
N ALA A 735 -13.84 31.71 -14.77
CA ALA A 735 -14.73 30.57 -14.63
C ALA A 735 -14.43 29.81 -13.34
N PRO A 736 -15.45 29.30 -12.62
CA PRO A 736 -15.21 28.37 -11.53
C PRO A 736 -14.71 27.03 -12.10
N GLY A 737 -13.74 26.39 -11.42
CA GLY A 737 -13.27 25.07 -11.81
C GLY A 737 -12.04 25.05 -12.72
N PHE A 738 -11.59 23.85 -13.07
CA PHE A 738 -10.51 23.64 -14.03
C PHE A 738 -10.99 23.80 -15.46
N VAL A 739 -10.17 24.41 -16.32
CA VAL A 739 -10.45 24.54 -17.75
C VAL A 739 -9.25 24.11 -18.57
N THR A 740 -9.51 23.57 -19.77
CA THR A 740 -8.47 23.08 -20.68
C THR A 740 -8.30 24.01 -21.88
N VAL A 741 -7.06 24.19 -22.34
CA VAL A 741 -6.74 24.90 -23.60
C VAL A 741 -5.89 23.99 -24.47
N ASP A 742 -6.23 23.94 -25.77
CA ASP A 742 -5.57 23.11 -26.76
C ASP A 742 -4.66 23.95 -27.66
N TYR A 743 -3.43 23.49 -27.85
CA TYR A 743 -2.44 24.10 -28.72
C TYR A 743 -1.96 23.07 -29.75
N PRO A 744 -1.93 23.40 -31.05
CA PRO A 744 -1.35 22.50 -32.04
C PRO A 744 0.17 22.43 -31.84
N LEU A 745 0.71 21.22 -31.68
CA LEU A 745 2.16 21.02 -31.68
C LEU A 745 2.67 20.84 -33.12
N PRO A 746 3.82 21.43 -33.46
CA PRO A 746 4.47 21.15 -34.75
C PRO A 746 4.89 19.67 -34.83
N ALA A 747 4.93 19.16 -36.06
CA ALA A 747 5.45 17.83 -36.36
C ALA A 747 6.91 17.71 -35.91
N GLY A 748 7.33 16.51 -35.46
CA GLY A 748 8.67 16.30 -34.92
C GLY A 748 8.93 14.86 -34.49
N GLY A 749 9.83 14.65 -33.52
CA GLY A 749 10.12 13.32 -32.98
C GLY A 749 8.98 12.72 -32.15
N THR A 750 9.15 11.49 -31.67
CA THR A 750 8.17 10.76 -30.84
C THR A 750 8.00 11.32 -29.42
N ALA A 751 8.75 12.36 -29.08
CA ALA A 751 8.59 13.15 -27.86
C ALA A 751 8.87 14.62 -28.16
N ALA A 752 8.34 15.50 -27.31
CA ALA A 752 8.57 16.95 -27.36
C ALA A 752 9.01 17.45 -25.99
N GLU A 753 10.01 18.33 -25.95
CA GLU A 753 10.30 19.15 -24.76
C GLU A 753 9.39 20.37 -24.77
N ILE A 754 8.43 20.43 -23.85
CA ILE A 754 7.51 21.55 -23.68
C ILE A 754 8.11 22.51 -22.65
N ALA A 755 8.16 23.80 -22.97
CA ALA A 755 8.63 24.84 -22.07
C ALA A 755 7.58 25.94 -21.87
N PHE A 756 7.42 26.38 -20.62
CA PHE A 756 6.60 27.52 -20.23
C PHE A 756 7.49 28.63 -19.69
N HIS A 757 7.22 29.86 -20.13
CA HIS A 757 7.86 31.07 -19.62
C HIS A 757 6.78 32.05 -19.19
N ALA A 758 6.67 32.30 -17.88
CA ALA A 758 5.69 33.23 -17.33
C ALA A 758 6.17 34.68 -17.54
N GLU A 759 5.37 35.51 -18.20
CA GLU A 759 5.71 36.91 -18.50
C GLU A 759 4.88 37.92 -17.67
N LYS A 760 3.59 37.65 -17.47
CA LYS A 760 2.69 38.51 -16.68
C LYS A 760 1.85 37.68 -15.72
N GLY A 761 1.88 38.07 -14.45
CA GLY A 761 1.18 37.38 -13.37
C GLY A 761 1.74 35.98 -13.12
N GLU A 762 1.11 35.25 -12.20
CA GLU A 762 1.45 33.85 -11.94
C GLU A 762 0.85 32.92 -12.99
N THR A 763 1.60 31.92 -13.42
CA THR A 763 1.15 30.86 -14.32
C THR A 763 1.01 29.57 -13.54
N LEU A 764 -0.22 29.09 -13.36
CA LEU A 764 -0.52 27.84 -12.68
C LEU A 764 -0.93 26.78 -13.70
N VAL A 765 -0.20 25.68 -13.75
CA VAL A 765 -0.48 24.55 -14.65
C VAL A 765 -0.65 23.29 -13.82
N TYR A 766 -1.74 22.56 -14.05
CA TYR A 766 -2.13 21.39 -13.25
C TYR A 766 -1.95 20.07 -14.02
N GLU A 767 -2.18 20.07 -15.33
CA GLU A 767 -2.02 18.90 -16.20
C GLU A 767 -1.55 19.36 -17.58
N ALA A 768 -0.66 18.59 -18.19
CA ALA A 768 -0.31 18.68 -19.60
C ALA A 768 -0.54 17.32 -20.26
N ARG A 769 -1.20 17.31 -21.41
CA ARG A 769 -1.62 16.08 -22.10
C ARG A 769 -1.37 16.23 -23.60
N THR A 770 -0.76 15.22 -24.22
CA THR A 770 -0.68 15.13 -25.68
C THR A 770 -1.82 14.27 -26.22
N LEU A 771 -2.46 14.76 -27.27
CA LEU A 771 -3.61 14.13 -27.90
C LEU A 771 -3.33 13.91 -29.39
N ARG A 772 -3.78 12.77 -29.92
CA ARG A 772 -3.99 12.59 -31.35
C ARG A 772 -5.07 13.58 -31.82
N PRO A 773 -4.94 14.17 -33.03
CA PRO A 773 -5.87 15.16 -33.56
C PRO A 773 -7.33 14.74 -33.49
#